data_AF-A0A847M6U2-F1
#
_entry.id   AF-A0A847M6U2-F1
#
_cell.length_a   1.000
_cell.length_b   1.000
_cell.length_c   1.000
_cell.angle_alpha   90.00
_cell.angle_beta   90.00
_cell.angle_gamma   90.00
#
_symmetry.space_group_name_H-M   'P 1'
#
loop_
_entity.id
_entity.type
_entity.pdbx_description
1 polymer ?
#
loop_
_entity_poly.entity_id
_entity_poly.type
_entity_poly.pdbx_seq_one_letter_code
_entity_poly.pdbx_strand_id
1 'polypeptide(L)'
;MRRQRQAQQRSFCCCSLLVVVSLLLALIAFRGAAGNWLNRAEKSKSDVGPVVLYPLELHVGQEAYYRYGLVHLTADVLDPHGSVVTDQDDLLVTVMRDGEPVTTVGNVTKVRLKYDRKAGKYSTFWPVPWNCEPGMYVAEAQLEVANPDQWPWALPQGRKNDQDEEKTAIEGKAWCVSRVHFRVGAAPRPDLPAGTCIATWEADFRPDGITKPEGGTGDWRTMFDWCEYLGADSFWFRGAVSEAYQGTLTMEQPFKAYNLQAIPRLGAEAHRRGLKFGVWAVAYATYPKQTNRNKPEYQYAKDISRGTGKVSDLEFVSLLDEQRIDHLARFVADMEALPEVDYIGFDYFRSDRGGYEMVDRFTDEMPVQLPSNWDGMDGTQRMLYVAKAIEGGGWQKNPDFYDCWNWWRAHIGASNLLKIRQKTVVTKPLWIFVLSWRHGVQHGQDPLMLTDAGVTMLAPMLYQVPGRSHFDTMVRDWNQYLRPDQINLAVGDQVDFFWHQKTLNPAAPEELYDRIVSAHRDYEPGEGTTRGAFWHDISRAAVGGSRGPYPGSEWALAGAAAFTTVRNNWEVYPLRATMQQIKRTGGSQFVATVAIENISQEQITDISARIMKTPNIASSDREQRVVKSLGPGETITVPFEGRITASAGDRANRFMVAVRLVWPDGDYGEMFRRDLPRQQTVMEYVSLGSGG
;
A
#
# COMPACT_ATOMS: atom_id res chain seq x y z
N MET A 1 -42.77 0.67 -24.17
CA MET A 1 -42.76 0.25 -22.74
C MET A 1 -43.72 1.10 -21.90
N ARG A 2 -45.03 0.97 -22.14
CA ARG A 2 -46.09 1.76 -21.50
C ARG A 2 -47.10 0.85 -20.76
N ARG A 3 -46.67 -0.37 -20.42
CA ARG A 3 -47.46 -1.43 -19.76
C ARG A 3 -46.83 -2.02 -18.49
N GLN A 4 -45.73 -1.44 -17.98
CA GLN A 4 -45.11 -1.86 -16.71
C GLN A 4 -45.32 -0.87 -15.55
N ARG A 5 -46.01 0.26 -15.77
CA ARG A 5 -46.35 1.25 -14.72
C ARG A 5 -47.74 1.09 -14.09
N GLN A 6 -48.50 0.06 -14.45
CA GLN A 6 -49.87 -0.17 -13.93
C GLN A 6 -50.01 -1.37 -12.99
N ALA A 7 -48.91 -2.09 -12.69
CA ALA A 7 -48.91 -3.21 -11.75
C ALA A 7 -48.39 -2.88 -10.34
N GLN A 8 -47.99 -1.63 -10.08
CA GLN A 8 -47.46 -1.19 -8.77
C GLN A 8 -48.44 -0.36 -7.92
N GLN A 9 -49.72 -0.25 -8.32
CA GLN A 9 -50.71 0.59 -7.63
C GLN A 9 -51.91 -0.15 -7.03
N ARG A 10 -51.89 -1.48 -6.93
CA ARG A 10 -52.96 -2.24 -6.24
C ARG A 10 -52.41 -3.42 -5.45
N SER A 11 -51.74 -3.12 -4.34
CA SER A 11 -51.52 -4.08 -3.24
C SER A 11 -51.25 -3.35 -1.90
N PHE A 12 -51.99 -2.27 -1.63
CA PHE A 12 -52.20 -1.84 -0.24
C PHE A 12 -53.38 -2.65 0.31
N CYS A 13 -53.10 -3.88 0.71
CA CYS A 13 -54.04 -4.76 1.39
C CYS A 13 -54.50 -4.12 2.71
N CYS A 14 -55.78 -4.26 3.04
CA CYS A 14 -56.40 -3.87 4.31
C CYS A 14 -55.66 -4.34 5.56
N CYS A 15 -54.78 -5.35 5.46
CA CYS A 15 -53.93 -5.82 6.56
C CYS A 15 -52.85 -4.80 6.96
N SER A 16 -52.29 -4.02 6.04
CA SER A 16 -51.23 -3.06 6.34
C SER A 16 -51.76 -1.83 7.08
N LEU A 17 -52.98 -1.41 6.74
CA LEU A 17 -53.67 -0.31 7.43
C LEU A 17 -54.11 -0.72 8.84
N LEU A 18 -54.56 -1.96 9.02
CA LEU A 18 -54.87 -2.53 10.33
C LEU A 18 -53.62 -2.64 11.21
N VAL A 19 -52.48 -3.05 10.66
CA VAL A 19 -51.21 -3.10 11.42
C VAL A 19 -50.74 -1.69 11.82
N VAL A 20 -50.87 -0.69 10.94
CA VAL A 20 -50.52 0.71 11.27
C VAL A 20 -51.48 1.31 12.30
N VAL A 21 -52.78 1.03 12.20
CA VAL A 21 -53.78 1.49 13.18
C VAL A 21 -53.64 0.76 14.50
N SER A 22 -53.31 -0.54 14.50
CA SER A 22 -53.00 -1.31 15.72
C SER A 22 -51.69 -0.85 16.36
N LEU A 23 -50.66 -0.47 15.58
CA LEU A 23 -49.43 0.12 16.09
C LEU A 23 -49.65 1.52 16.65
N LEU A 24 -50.50 2.34 16.03
CA LEU A 24 -50.88 3.66 16.54
C LEU A 24 -51.75 3.56 17.80
N LEU A 25 -52.71 2.63 17.85
CA LEU A 25 -53.52 2.37 19.04
C LEU A 25 -52.68 1.73 20.16
N ALA A 26 -51.71 0.88 19.83
CA ALA A 26 -50.73 0.37 20.78
C ALA A 26 -49.83 1.51 21.29
N LEU A 27 -49.35 2.42 20.44
CA LEU A 27 -48.58 3.61 20.85
C LEU A 27 -49.38 4.58 21.72
N ILE A 28 -50.68 4.75 21.46
CA ILE A 28 -51.57 5.59 22.25
C ILE A 28 -51.93 4.91 23.59
N ALA A 29 -52.16 3.59 23.60
CA ALA A 29 -52.41 2.82 24.82
C ALA A 29 -51.16 2.68 25.70
N PHE A 30 -49.97 2.54 25.10
CA PHE A 30 -48.69 2.50 25.81
C PHE A 30 -48.32 3.88 26.38
N ARG A 31 -48.70 4.98 25.69
CA ARG A 31 -48.52 6.35 26.22
C ARG A 31 -49.54 6.75 27.31
N GLY A 32 -50.75 6.18 27.32
CA GLY A 32 -51.81 6.58 28.25
C GLY A 32 -51.76 5.93 29.63
N ALA A 33 -51.43 4.63 29.71
CA ALA A 33 -51.48 3.87 30.98
C ALA A 33 -50.08 3.58 31.56
N ALA A 34 -49.09 3.21 30.73
CA ALA A 34 -47.71 3.03 31.20
C ALA A 34 -47.00 4.38 31.37
N GLY A 35 -47.34 5.39 30.56
CA GLY A 35 -46.81 6.75 30.70
C GLY A 35 -47.21 7.47 32.00
N ASN A 36 -48.30 7.06 32.66
CA ASN A 36 -48.73 7.61 33.95
C ASN A 36 -48.27 6.80 35.17
N TRP A 37 -47.82 5.55 34.97
CA TRP A 37 -47.19 4.75 36.02
C TRP A 37 -45.66 4.96 36.05
N LEU A 38 -45.01 5.07 34.88
CA LEU A 38 -43.58 5.43 34.77
C LEU A 38 -43.30 6.88 35.20
N ASN A 39 -44.23 7.82 35.02
CA ASN A 39 -44.08 9.20 35.52
C ASN A 39 -44.41 9.39 37.01
N ARG A 40 -44.89 8.36 37.71
CA ARG A 40 -45.19 8.42 39.16
C ARG A 40 -44.16 7.71 40.03
N ALA A 41 -43.17 7.03 39.45
CA ALA A 41 -42.10 6.35 40.18
C ALA A 41 -40.82 7.18 40.38
N GLU A 42 -40.65 8.34 39.72
CA GLU A 42 -39.47 9.21 39.93
C GLU A 42 -39.89 10.67 40.14
N LYS A 43 -40.53 10.90 41.29
CA LYS A 43 -40.52 12.21 41.94
C LYS A 43 -40.29 12.04 43.44
N SER A 44 -39.31 11.20 43.78
CA SER A 44 -38.49 11.47 44.95
C SER A 44 -37.58 12.63 44.56
N LYS A 45 -37.86 13.83 45.05
CA LYS A 45 -36.85 14.87 45.11
C LYS A 45 -35.76 14.39 46.06
N SER A 46 -34.73 13.75 45.51
CA SER A 46 -33.41 13.92 46.10
C SER A 46 -32.97 15.33 45.75
N ASP A 47 -32.90 16.22 46.73
CA ASP A 47 -32.27 17.56 46.67
C ASP A 47 -30.75 17.47 46.49
N VAL A 48 -30.26 16.43 45.81
CA VAL A 48 -28.86 16.21 45.51
C VAL A 48 -28.76 16.32 43.99
N GLY A 49 -28.10 17.37 43.50
CA GLY A 49 -27.71 17.48 42.09
C GLY A 49 -26.88 16.26 41.66
N PRO A 50 -26.54 16.11 40.36
CA PRO A 50 -25.68 15.01 39.92
C PRO A 50 -24.43 14.98 40.81
N VAL A 51 -24.25 13.90 41.57
CA VAL A 51 -23.11 13.73 42.45
C VAL A 51 -21.91 13.54 41.54
N VAL A 52 -21.07 14.57 41.43
CA VAL A 52 -19.80 14.47 40.72
C VAL A 52 -18.87 13.63 41.57
N LEU A 53 -18.58 12.42 41.11
CA LEU A 53 -17.81 11.44 41.88
C LEU A 53 -16.30 11.69 41.78
N TYR A 54 -15.82 12.26 40.66
CA TYR A 54 -14.40 12.43 40.38
C TYR A 54 -14.09 13.74 39.62
N PRO A 55 -12.93 14.38 39.86
CA PRO A 55 -12.50 15.62 39.20
C PRO A 55 -12.06 15.44 37.74
N LEU A 56 -11.79 14.22 37.32
CA LEU A 56 -11.26 13.90 36.00
C LEU A 56 -11.91 12.61 35.49
N GLU A 57 -12.48 12.67 34.29
CA GLU A 57 -12.94 11.50 33.55
C GLU A 57 -12.35 11.53 32.14
N LEU A 58 -11.65 10.45 31.76
CA LEU A 58 -11.01 10.30 30.46
C LEU A 58 -11.83 9.35 29.59
N HIS A 59 -12.05 9.74 28.34
CA HIS A 59 -12.79 8.96 27.36
C HIS A 59 -11.97 8.75 26.08
N VAL A 60 -12.28 7.67 25.38
CA VAL A 60 -11.74 7.36 24.06
C VAL A 60 -12.87 7.38 23.04
N GLY A 61 -12.64 7.94 21.86
CA GLY A 61 -13.68 8.12 20.84
C GLY A 61 -14.21 6.80 20.25
N GLN A 62 -13.43 5.73 20.30
CA GLN A 62 -13.76 4.38 19.80
C GLN A 62 -13.05 3.33 20.64
N GLU A 63 -13.62 2.12 20.72
CA GLU A 63 -13.02 1.01 21.47
C GLU A 63 -11.90 0.30 20.71
N ALA A 64 -11.85 0.43 19.37
CA ALA A 64 -10.90 -0.26 18.52
C ALA A 64 -10.43 0.61 17.36
N TYR A 65 -9.13 0.54 17.07
CA TYR A 65 -8.46 1.25 15.98
C TYR A 65 -7.54 0.29 15.21
N TYR A 66 -7.25 0.60 13.95
CA TYR A 66 -6.18 -0.06 13.18
C TYR A 66 -4.87 0.73 13.29
N ARG A 67 -3.79 0.26 12.65
CA ARG A 67 -2.48 0.95 12.71
C ARG A 67 -2.47 2.33 12.05
N TYR A 68 -3.41 2.60 11.17
CA TYR A 68 -3.66 3.95 10.65
C TYR A 68 -4.55 4.78 11.58
N GLY A 69 -4.92 4.32 12.78
CA GLY A 69 -5.84 5.02 13.67
C GLY A 69 -5.23 6.29 14.26
N LEU A 70 -6.04 7.34 14.35
CA LEU A 70 -5.77 8.51 15.18
C LEU A 70 -6.72 8.44 16.39
N VAL A 71 -6.18 8.05 17.55
CA VAL A 71 -6.99 7.80 18.75
C VAL A 71 -7.43 9.13 19.33
N HIS A 72 -8.72 9.41 19.26
CA HIS A 72 -9.30 10.61 19.84
C HIS A 72 -9.52 10.41 21.34
N LEU A 73 -8.88 11.24 22.14
CA LEU A 73 -8.97 11.22 23.60
C LEU A 73 -9.59 12.52 24.08
N THR A 74 -10.61 12.42 24.92
CA THR A 74 -11.28 13.58 25.51
C THR A 74 -11.35 13.44 27.02
N ALA A 75 -11.31 14.56 27.74
CA ALA A 75 -11.49 14.55 29.17
C ALA A 75 -12.50 15.59 29.64
N ASP A 76 -13.30 15.19 30.63
CA ASP A 76 -14.11 16.08 31.45
C ASP A 76 -13.31 16.40 32.72
N VAL A 77 -13.15 17.69 33.00
CA VAL A 77 -12.45 18.18 34.21
C VAL A 77 -13.39 19.08 34.98
N LEU A 78 -13.68 18.69 36.22
CA LEU A 78 -14.73 19.29 37.03
C LEU A 78 -14.18 19.79 38.37
N ASP A 79 -14.75 20.88 38.87
CA ASP A 79 -14.56 21.34 40.24
C ASP A 79 -15.47 20.55 41.22
N PRO A 80 -15.31 20.70 42.55
CA PRO A 80 -16.16 20.03 43.55
C PRO A 80 -17.66 20.36 43.45
N HIS A 81 -18.03 21.43 42.74
CA HIS A 81 -19.41 21.84 42.51
C HIS A 81 -19.96 21.32 41.18
N GLY A 82 -19.14 20.61 40.40
CA GLY A 82 -19.49 20.07 39.09
C GLY A 82 -19.40 21.08 37.94
N SER A 83 -18.72 22.21 38.14
CA SER A 83 -18.45 23.17 37.07
C SER A 83 -17.24 22.73 36.25
N VAL A 84 -17.26 23.00 34.95
CA VAL A 84 -16.13 22.70 34.05
C VAL A 84 -14.95 23.61 34.35
N VAL A 85 -13.79 23.01 34.58
CA VAL A 85 -12.49 23.70 34.69
C VAL A 85 -11.93 23.88 33.28
N THR A 86 -11.39 25.05 32.96
CA THR A 86 -10.97 25.39 31.57
C THR A 86 -9.52 25.87 31.46
N ASP A 87 -8.87 26.10 32.59
CA ASP A 87 -7.54 26.66 32.79
C ASP A 87 -6.51 25.61 33.27
N GLN A 88 -6.81 24.33 33.05
CA GLN A 88 -5.87 23.24 33.30
C GLN A 88 -4.81 23.14 32.19
N ASP A 89 -3.69 23.84 32.35
CA ASP A 89 -2.64 23.89 31.35
C ASP A 89 -1.84 22.58 31.23
N ASP A 90 -1.70 21.80 32.31
CA ASP A 90 -0.81 20.62 32.40
C ASP A 90 -1.51 19.25 32.37
N LEU A 91 -2.67 19.14 31.71
CA LEU A 91 -3.35 17.85 31.58
C LEU A 91 -2.67 17.00 30.49
N LEU A 92 -1.90 15.99 30.92
CA LEU A 92 -1.16 15.08 30.05
C LEU A 92 -1.76 13.68 30.08
N VAL A 93 -1.75 13.02 28.93
CA VAL A 93 -2.13 11.60 28.79
C VAL A 93 -0.90 10.78 28.43
N THR A 94 -0.70 9.66 29.13
CA THR A 94 0.28 8.63 28.79
C THR A 94 -0.46 7.40 28.29
N VAL A 95 -0.07 6.87 27.14
CA VAL A 95 -0.60 5.60 26.64
C VAL A 95 0.38 4.49 27.00
N MET A 96 -0.13 3.39 27.54
CA MET A 96 0.65 2.26 28.03
C MET A 96 0.20 0.96 27.37
N ARG A 97 1.14 0.02 27.27
CA ARG A 97 0.90 -1.39 26.93
C ARG A 97 1.69 -2.25 27.91
N ASP A 98 1.02 -3.25 28.48
CA ASP A 98 1.60 -4.16 29.47
C ASP A 98 2.29 -3.44 30.65
N GLY A 99 1.74 -2.28 31.04
CA GLY A 99 2.26 -1.44 32.13
C GLY A 99 3.36 -0.44 31.72
N GLU A 100 3.88 -0.53 30.50
CA GLU A 100 4.97 0.32 30.02
C GLU A 100 4.47 1.46 29.11
N PRO A 101 4.98 2.69 29.26
CA PRO A 101 4.65 3.81 28.37
C PRO A 101 5.04 3.52 26.91
N VAL A 102 4.15 3.87 25.99
CA VAL A 102 4.34 3.73 24.55
C VAL A 102 4.67 5.09 23.97
N THR A 103 5.89 5.24 23.46
CA THR A 103 6.28 6.41 22.67
C THR A 103 5.64 6.35 21.29
N THR A 104 4.91 7.39 20.94
CA THR A 104 4.29 7.53 19.62
C THR A 104 5.11 8.40 18.67
N VAL A 105 4.57 8.60 17.48
CA VAL A 105 5.11 9.36 16.34
C VAL A 105 5.66 10.70 16.78
N GLY A 106 6.82 11.08 16.23
CA GLY A 106 7.54 12.28 16.64
C GLY A 106 8.17 12.18 18.02
N ASN A 107 8.48 10.96 18.48
CA ASN A 107 9.14 10.68 19.75
C ASN A 107 8.36 11.23 20.97
N VAL A 108 7.02 11.15 20.93
CA VAL A 108 6.14 11.70 21.96
C VAL A 108 5.68 10.60 22.92
N THR A 109 6.05 10.68 24.20
CA THR A 109 5.57 9.73 25.23
C THR A 109 4.31 10.21 25.96
N LYS A 110 4.05 11.53 25.97
CA LYS A 110 2.88 12.13 26.60
C LYS A 110 2.23 13.14 25.67
N VAL A 111 0.93 13.02 25.45
CA VAL A 111 0.15 13.98 24.66
C VAL A 111 -0.58 14.96 25.58
N ARG A 112 -0.61 16.23 25.19
CA ARG A 112 -1.29 17.28 25.96
C ARG A 112 -2.73 17.40 25.52
N LEU A 113 -3.64 17.36 26.48
CA LEU A 113 -5.05 17.68 26.31
C LEU A 113 -5.21 19.20 26.24
N LYS A 114 -5.90 19.70 25.20
CA LYS A 114 -6.19 21.13 25.02
C LYS A 114 -7.68 21.36 25.21
N TYR A 115 -8.06 22.42 25.92
CA TYR A 115 -9.47 22.76 26.10
C TYR A 115 -10.07 23.27 24.79
N ASP A 116 -11.03 22.54 24.22
CA ASP A 116 -11.82 22.97 23.09
C ASP A 116 -13.06 23.71 23.60
N ARG A 117 -13.04 25.04 23.48
CA ARG A 117 -14.16 25.91 23.89
C ARG A 117 -15.47 25.63 23.15
N LYS A 118 -15.41 25.09 21.92
CA LYS A 118 -16.61 24.76 21.14
C LYS A 118 -17.23 23.45 21.61
N ALA A 119 -16.40 22.46 21.92
CA ALA A 119 -16.85 21.17 22.44
C ALA A 119 -17.16 21.20 23.95
N GLY A 120 -16.62 22.20 24.68
CA GLY A 120 -16.76 22.31 26.13
C GLY A 120 -15.97 21.24 26.89
N LYS A 121 -14.93 20.67 26.27
CA LYS A 121 -14.15 19.54 26.82
C LYS A 121 -12.67 19.67 26.45
N TYR A 122 -11.83 18.98 27.21
CA TYR A 122 -10.45 18.76 26.81
C TYR A 122 -10.37 17.71 25.71
N SER A 123 -9.52 17.91 24.71
CA SER A 123 -9.37 17.02 23.57
C SER A 123 -7.93 16.95 23.09
N THR A 124 -7.52 15.77 22.63
CA THR A 124 -6.24 15.55 21.95
C THR A 124 -6.32 14.29 21.09
N PHE A 125 -5.30 14.10 20.28
CA PHE A 125 -5.16 12.91 19.46
C PHE A 125 -3.84 12.21 19.80
N TRP A 126 -3.92 10.89 19.88
CA TRP A 126 -2.76 10.02 19.98
C TRP A 126 -2.63 9.23 18.66
N PRO A 127 -1.65 9.55 17.79
CA PRO A 127 -1.40 8.75 16.60
C PRO A 127 -0.97 7.34 17.01
N VAL A 128 -1.42 6.30 16.32
CA VAL A 128 -0.92 4.95 16.56
C VAL A 128 0.51 4.83 16.00
N PRO A 129 1.51 4.34 16.76
CA PRO A 129 2.90 4.28 16.31
C PRO A 129 3.11 3.48 15.00
N TRP A 130 4.22 3.75 14.31
CA TRP A 130 4.67 2.94 13.17
C TRP A 130 4.84 1.47 13.55
N ASN A 131 4.37 0.55 12.69
CA ASN A 131 4.28 -0.90 12.95
C ASN A 131 3.86 -1.29 14.40
N CYS A 132 2.90 -0.56 14.97
CA CYS A 132 2.38 -0.81 16.31
C CYS A 132 1.94 -2.27 16.47
N GLU A 133 2.26 -2.88 17.61
CA GLU A 133 1.84 -4.23 17.90
C GLU A 133 0.34 -4.28 18.21
N PRO A 134 -0.42 -5.21 17.60
CA PRO A 134 -1.83 -5.37 17.95
C PRO A 134 -2.01 -5.79 19.41
N GLY A 135 -3.03 -5.28 20.08
CA GLY A 135 -3.30 -5.60 21.48
C GLY A 135 -4.16 -4.57 22.19
N MET A 136 -4.25 -4.73 23.52
CA MET A 136 -4.92 -3.80 24.40
C MET A 136 -3.95 -2.71 24.86
N TYR A 137 -4.45 -1.47 24.88
CA TYR A 137 -3.73 -0.28 25.32
C TYR A 137 -4.56 0.45 26.38
N VAL A 138 -3.87 1.18 27.25
CA VAL A 138 -4.49 1.98 28.31
C VAL A 138 -4.02 3.42 28.17
N ALA A 139 -4.95 4.35 27.98
CA ALA A 139 -4.67 5.77 28.12
C ALA A 139 -4.93 6.18 29.57
N GLU A 140 -3.96 6.84 30.20
CA GLU A 140 -4.03 7.32 31.57
C GLU A 140 -3.77 8.82 31.63
N ALA A 141 -4.66 9.54 32.31
CA ALA A 141 -4.48 10.94 32.66
C ALA A 141 -4.43 11.08 34.19
N GLN A 142 -3.59 11.99 34.67
CA GLN A 142 -3.45 12.29 36.08
C GLN A 142 -3.69 13.78 36.33
N LEU A 143 -4.45 14.10 37.36
CA LEU A 143 -4.76 15.46 37.77
C LEU A 143 -4.54 15.60 39.29
N GLU A 144 -3.76 16.60 39.70
CA GLU A 144 -3.68 17.00 41.11
C GLU A 144 -5.03 17.60 41.50
N VAL A 145 -5.67 17.03 42.51
CA VAL A 145 -7.01 17.44 42.95
C VAL A 145 -6.90 18.70 43.80
N ALA A 146 -7.44 19.81 43.29
CA ALA A 146 -7.59 21.03 44.07
C ALA A 146 -8.63 20.82 45.19
N ASN A 147 -8.31 21.30 46.39
CA ASN A 147 -9.17 21.25 47.58
C ASN A 147 -9.77 19.84 47.81
N PRO A 148 -8.93 18.81 48.05
CA PRO A 148 -9.42 17.45 48.18
C PRO A 148 -10.48 17.31 49.27
N ASP A 149 -10.40 18.08 50.36
CA ASP A 149 -11.39 18.11 51.44
C ASP A 149 -12.84 18.45 51.00
N GLN A 150 -13.01 19.06 49.83
CA GLN A 150 -14.31 19.43 49.27
C GLN A 150 -14.95 18.33 48.42
N TRP A 151 -14.22 17.26 48.10
CA TRP A 151 -14.72 16.13 47.33
C TRP A 151 -15.46 15.13 48.23
N PRO A 152 -16.55 14.52 47.77
CA PRO A 152 -17.43 13.68 48.59
C PRO A 152 -16.86 12.29 48.92
N TRP A 153 -15.52 12.11 48.96
CA TRP A 153 -14.79 10.83 49.08
C TRP A 153 -15.59 9.74 49.78
N ALA A 154 -16.27 8.89 49.02
CA ALA A 154 -17.07 7.83 49.60
C ALA A 154 -16.12 6.72 50.07
N LEU A 155 -16.09 6.44 51.38
CA LEU A 155 -15.50 5.20 51.89
C LEU A 155 -16.25 4.02 51.26
N PRO A 156 -15.56 2.94 50.84
CA PRO A 156 -16.21 1.79 50.21
C PRO A 156 -17.32 1.22 51.11
N GLN A 157 -18.51 1.02 50.54
CA GLN A 157 -19.68 0.53 51.28
C GLN A 157 -19.37 -0.79 52.00
N GLY A 158 -19.44 -0.77 53.34
CA GLY A 158 -19.22 -1.96 54.17
C GLY A 158 -18.84 -1.68 55.63
N ARG A 159 -18.38 -0.47 55.98
CA ARG A 159 -18.22 -0.07 57.38
C ARG A 159 -19.49 0.62 57.86
N LYS A 160 -20.14 0.01 58.85
CA LYS A 160 -21.19 0.67 59.63
C LYS A 160 -20.59 1.92 60.27
N ASN A 161 -21.32 3.03 60.21
CA ASN A 161 -21.06 4.22 61.00
C ASN A 161 -21.13 3.86 62.49
N ASP A 162 -20.00 3.46 63.05
CA ASP A 162 -19.79 3.63 64.48
C ASP A 162 -19.47 5.11 64.69
N GLN A 163 -20.35 5.77 65.43
CA GLN A 163 -20.25 7.17 65.82
C GLN A 163 -19.02 7.33 66.71
N ASP A 164 -17.86 7.60 66.10
CA ASP A 164 -16.69 8.30 66.65
C ASP A 164 -15.49 8.23 65.66
N GLU A 165 -15.72 8.39 64.35
CA GLU A 165 -14.61 8.51 63.40
C GLU A 165 -14.08 9.96 63.41
N GLU A 166 -12.89 10.14 64.00
CA GLU A 166 -11.99 11.24 63.70
C GLU A 166 -12.04 11.51 62.18
N LYS A 167 -12.48 12.71 61.78
CA LYS A 167 -12.35 13.17 60.40
C LYS A 167 -10.90 12.94 60.01
N THR A 168 -10.65 11.92 59.18
CA THR A 168 -9.30 11.64 58.71
C THR A 168 -8.88 12.87 57.93
N ALA A 169 -8.02 13.70 58.54
CA ALA A 169 -7.51 14.88 57.88
C ALA A 169 -6.73 14.38 56.66
N ILE A 170 -7.18 14.74 55.46
CA ILE A 170 -6.44 14.45 54.23
C ILE A 170 -5.21 15.36 54.28
N GLU A 171 -4.10 14.83 54.78
CA GLU A 171 -2.81 15.52 54.78
C GLU A 171 -2.06 15.20 53.47
N GLY A 172 -1.63 16.25 52.76
CA GLY A 172 -0.83 16.13 51.53
C GLY A 172 -1.59 16.40 50.23
N LYS A 173 -0.92 16.15 49.10
CA LYS A 173 -1.48 16.31 47.75
C LYS A 173 -2.33 15.10 47.39
N ALA A 174 -3.52 15.34 46.86
CA ALA A 174 -4.38 14.29 46.31
C ALA A 174 -4.30 14.25 44.79
N TRP A 175 -4.46 13.07 44.21
CA TRP A 175 -4.41 12.85 42.77
C TRP A 175 -5.63 12.05 42.32
N CYS A 176 -6.20 12.45 41.19
CA CYS A 176 -7.17 11.65 40.47
C CYS A 176 -6.48 11.04 39.24
N VAL A 177 -6.62 9.73 39.09
CA VAL A 177 -6.10 8.97 37.95
C VAL A 177 -7.29 8.39 37.20
N SER A 178 -7.47 8.82 35.95
CA SER A 178 -8.50 8.27 35.07
C SER A 178 -7.84 7.43 33.99
N ARG A 179 -8.41 6.24 33.74
CA ARG A 179 -7.90 5.27 32.75
C ARG A 179 -9.01 4.85 31.81
N VAL A 180 -8.70 4.78 30.52
CA VAL A 180 -9.57 4.22 29.50
C VAL A 180 -8.83 3.20 28.66
N HIS A 181 -9.52 2.14 28.26
CA HIS A 181 -8.96 1.05 27.47
C HIS A 181 -9.40 1.17 26.01
N PHE A 182 -8.52 0.81 25.10
CA PHE A 182 -8.85 0.63 23.69
C PHE A 182 -7.96 -0.45 23.06
N ARG A 183 -8.36 -0.95 21.90
CA ARG A 183 -7.62 -1.96 21.15
C ARG A 183 -6.98 -1.37 19.90
N VAL A 184 -5.73 -1.74 19.63
CA VAL A 184 -5.12 -1.58 18.30
C VAL A 184 -5.15 -2.94 17.60
N GLY A 185 -5.71 -3.01 16.41
CA GLY A 185 -5.80 -4.19 15.57
C GLY A 185 -4.89 -4.11 14.35
N ALA A 186 -4.68 -5.27 13.71
CA ALA A 186 -4.12 -5.39 12.37
C ALA A 186 -5.05 -6.28 11.53
N ALA A 187 -5.20 -5.97 10.25
CA ALA A 187 -5.91 -6.85 9.33
C ALA A 187 -5.11 -8.14 9.14
N PRO A 188 -5.77 -9.31 9.03
CA PRO A 188 -5.08 -10.53 8.65
C PRO A 188 -4.47 -10.37 7.26
N ARG A 189 -3.27 -10.93 7.05
CA ARG A 189 -2.64 -10.97 5.73
C ARG A 189 -3.58 -11.72 4.77
N PRO A 190 -4.08 -11.09 3.69
CA PRO A 190 -4.99 -11.76 2.77
C PRO A 190 -4.29 -12.91 2.02
N ASP A 191 -5.07 -13.83 1.47
CA ASP A 191 -4.50 -14.89 0.65
C ASP A 191 -4.01 -14.34 -0.70
N LEU A 192 -2.77 -14.69 -1.06
CA LEU A 192 -2.20 -14.42 -2.37
C LEU A 192 -1.37 -15.63 -2.81
N PRO A 193 -1.60 -16.18 -4.01
CA PRO A 193 -0.80 -17.30 -4.50
C PRO A 193 0.69 -16.98 -4.56
N ALA A 194 1.51 -17.86 -3.99
CA ALA A 194 2.97 -17.78 -4.04
C ALA A 194 3.50 -17.93 -5.47
N GLY A 195 4.58 -17.22 -5.80
CA GLY A 195 5.18 -17.26 -7.14
C GLY A 195 4.41 -16.46 -8.20
N THR A 196 3.56 -15.52 -7.78
CA THR A 196 2.85 -14.60 -8.68
C THR A 196 3.84 -13.67 -9.38
N CYS A 197 3.81 -13.61 -10.70
CA CYS A 197 4.74 -12.82 -11.52
C CYS A 197 4.00 -12.02 -12.59
N ILE A 198 4.19 -10.70 -12.53
CA ILE A 198 3.35 -9.73 -13.23
C ILE A 198 4.16 -8.94 -14.27
N ALA A 199 3.65 -8.83 -15.49
CA ALA A 199 4.13 -7.86 -16.46
C ALA A 199 3.18 -6.65 -16.53
N THR A 200 3.72 -5.46 -16.74
CA THR A 200 2.92 -4.22 -16.72
C THR A 200 3.01 -3.45 -18.04
N TRP A 201 1.99 -2.66 -18.34
CA TRP A 201 1.97 -1.66 -19.43
C TRP A 201 1.48 -0.32 -18.90
N GLU A 202 2.39 0.64 -18.80
CA GLU A 202 2.13 1.98 -18.27
C GLU A 202 1.62 2.94 -19.36
N ALA A 203 2.07 2.80 -20.62
CA ALA A 203 1.65 3.72 -21.68
C ALA A 203 0.13 3.70 -21.93
N ASP A 204 -0.40 4.74 -22.58
CA ASP A 204 -1.78 4.68 -23.09
C ASP A 204 -1.97 3.47 -24.03
N PHE A 205 -3.21 3.00 -24.16
CA PHE A 205 -3.49 1.87 -25.03
C PHE A 205 -2.96 2.14 -26.45
N ARG A 206 -2.34 1.15 -27.07
CA ARG A 206 -1.73 1.29 -28.38
C ARG A 206 -2.25 0.21 -29.33
N PRO A 207 -2.94 0.55 -30.44
CA PRO A 207 -3.56 -0.43 -31.33
C PRO A 207 -2.55 -1.16 -32.21
N ASP A 208 -1.45 -0.51 -32.59
CA ASP A 208 -0.44 -1.02 -33.52
C ASP A 208 0.97 -0.47 -33.25
N GLY A 209 1.94 -0.92 -34.03
CA GLY A 209 3.30 -0.37 -33.96
C GLY A 209 4.08 -0.82 -32.72
N ILE A 210 3.69 -1.94 -32.09
CA ILE A 210 4.40 -2.50 -30.93
C ILE A 210 5.46 -3.47 -31.45
N THR A 211 6.72 -3.27 -31.06
CA THR A 211 7.81 -4.20 -31.43
C THR A 211 7.63 -5.52 -30.71
N LYS A 212 7.78 -6.65 -31.42
CA LYS A 212 7.71 -7.99 -30.83
C LYS A 212 9.03 -8.35 -30.11
N PRO A 213 9.02 -9.24 -29.10
CA PRO A 213 10.24 -9.64 -28.38
C PRO A 213 11.37 -10.13 -29.28
N GLU A 214 11.06 -10.92 -30.30
CA GLU A 214 12.07 -11.52 -31.20
C GLU A 214 12.29 -10.72 -32.50
N GLY A 215 11.70 -9.54 -32.61
CA GLY A 215 11.80 -8.64 -33.76
C GLY A 215 10.54 -8.57 -34.62
N GLY A 216 10.46 -7.53 -35.45
CA GLY A 216 9.24 -7.16 -36.19
C GLY A 216 8.25 -6.36 -35.33
N THR A 217 7.09 -6.06 -35.92
CA THR A 217 6.07 -5.20 -35.31
C THR A 217 4.71 -5.88 -35.39
N GLY A 218 3.86 -5.65 -34.39
CA GLY A 218 2.50 -6.20 -34.35
C GLY A 218 1.47 -5.19 -33.84
N ASP A 219 0.26 -5.70 -33.63
CA ASP A 219 -0.87 -4.96 -33.05
C ASP A 219 -0.83 -4.98 -31.52
N TRP A 220 -1.88 -4.47 -30.87
CA TRP A 220 -2.03 -4.47 -29.42
C TRP A 220 -1.90 -5.86 -28.76
N ARG A 221 -2.17 -6.96 -29.48
CA ARG A 221 -2.00 -8.32 -28.94
C ARG A 221 -0.54 -8.65 -28.65
N THR A 222 0.38 -7.91 -29.27
CA THR A 222 1.82 -8.01 -29.00
C THR A 222 2.15 -7.75 -27.53
N MET A 223 1.33 -7.00 -26.78
CA MET A 223 1.51 -6.84 -25.33
C MET A 223 1.50 -8.20 -24.60
N PHE A 224 0.67 -9.14 -25.07
CA PHE A 224 0.58 -10.48 -24.50
C PHE A 224 1.67 -11.41 -25.01
N ASP A 225 2.16 -11.21 -26.23
CA ASP A 225 3.36 -11.90 -26.72
C ASP A 225 4.58 -11.58 -25.82
N TRP A 226 4.66 -10.35 -25.28
CA TRP A 226 5.66 -10.00 -24.26
C TRP A 226 5.42 -10.69 -22.92
N CYS A 227 4.16 -10.80 -22.47
CA CYS A 227 3.82 -11.52 -21.23
C CYS A 227 4.22 -12.99 -21.31
N GLU A 228 3.89 -13.65 -22.42
CA GLU A 228 4.30 -15.03 -22.73
C GLU A 228 5.82 -15.14 -22.85
N TYR A 229 6.48 -14.17 -23.47
CA TYR A 229 7.93 -14.16 -23.56
C TYR A 229 8.60 -14.00 -22.18
N LEU A 230 8.02 -13.23 -21.26
CA LEU A 230 8.48 -13.09 -19.87
C LEU A 230 8.17 -14.31 -19.00
N GLY A 231 7.11 -15.05 -19.34
CA GLY A 231 6.53 -16.04 -18.43
C GLY A 231 5.75 -15.42 -17.28
N ALA A 232 5.16 -14.24 -17.49
CA ALA A 232 4.21 -13.66 -16.55
C ALA A 232 2.94 -14.52 -16.49
N ASP A 233 2.33 -14.64 -15.30
CA ASP A 233 0.98 -15.20 -15.13
C ASP A 233 -0.09 -14.09 -15.09
N SER A 234 0.33 -12.84 -14.94
CA SER A 234 -0.55 -11.69 -14.81
C SER A 234 -0.10 -10.54 -15.70
N PHE A 235 -1.06 -9.85 -16.31
CA PHE A 235 -0.85 -8.60 -17.05
C PHE A 235 -1.58 -7.45 -16.37
N TRP A 236 -0.87 -6.37 -16.05
CA TRP A 236 -1.47 -5.15 -15.51
C TRP A 236 -1.41 -4.00 -16.51
N PHE A 237 -2.52 -3.28 -16.66
CA PHE A 237 -2.67 -2.15 -17.58
C PHE A 237 -3.08 -0.84 -16.88
N ARG A 238 -2.47 0.29 -17.29
CA ARG A 238 -2.81 1.62 -16.77
C ARG A 238 -4.13 2.13 -17.35
N GLY A 239 -5.24 1.80 -16.69
CA GLY A 239 -6.58 2.11 -17.16
C GLY A 239 -7.01 3.56 -16.93
N ALA A 240 -7.09 3.97 -15.66
CA ALA A 240 -7.67 5.26 -15.28
C ALA A 240 -6.56 6.33 -15.09
N VAL A 241 -6.50 7.28 -16.01
CA VAL A 241 -5.47 8.33 -16.02
C VAL A 241 -6.11 9.71 -16.20
N SER A 242 -5.81 10.64 -15.30
CA SER A 242 -6.26 12.04 -15.36
C SER A 242 -5.24 12.94 -16.04
N GLU A 243 -4.79 12.55 -17.24
CA GLU A 243 -3.77 13.26 -18.02
C GLU A 243 -4.36 13.81 -19.32
N ALA A 244 -4.10 15.08 -19.62
CA ALA A 244 -4.67 15.80 -20.75
C ALA A 244 -3.57 16.29 -21.71
N TYR A 245 -3.14 15.43 -22.64
CA TYR A 245 -2.28 15.82 -23.77
C TYR A 245 -3.08 16.46 -24.91
N GLN A 246 -4.27 15.92 -25.16
CA GLN A 246 -5.21 16.36 -26.20
C GLN A 246 -6.62 16.34 -25.61
N GLY A 247 -7.43 17.34 -25.94
CA GLY A 247 -8.77 17.50 -25.38
C GLY A 247 -8.80 17.97 -23.93
N THR A 248 -9.98 17.82 -23.31
CA THR A 248 -10.28 18.26 -21.95
C THR A 248 -10.96 17.15 -21.18
N LEU A 249 -10.51 16.91 -19.95
CA LEU A 249 -11.15 16.03 -18.98
C LEU A 249 -12.04 16.88 -18.05
N THR A 250 -13.18 16.35 -17.64
CA THR A 250 -14.15 17.06 -16.77
C THR A 250 -14.43 16.27 -15.51
N MET A 251 -15.21 16.84 -14.58
CA MET A 251 -15.63 16.11 -13.38
C MET A 251 -16.51 14.90 -13.71
N GLU A 252 -17.26 14.95 -14.80
CA GLU A 252 -18.08 13.83 -15.28
C GLU A 252 -17.24 12.77 -15.99
N GLN A 253 -16.12 13.18 -16.61
CA GLN A 253 -15.19 12.31 -17.33
C GLN A 253 -13.75 12.55 -16.87
N PRO A 254 -13.39 12.12 -15.64
CA PRO A 254 -12.12 12.48 -15.02
C PRO A 254 -10.93 11.67 -15.53
N PHE A 255 -11.17 10.64 -16.34
CA PHE A 255 -10.16 9.71 -16.85
C PHE A 255 -10.24 9.62 -18.37
N LYS A 256 -9.11 9.32 -19.03
CA LYS A 256 -9.05 9.08 -20.48
C LYS A 256 -9.99 7.93 -20.90
N ALA A 257 -11.04 8.27 -21.62
CA ALA A 257 -12.03 7.30 -22.10
C ALA A 257 -11.42 6.18 -22.96
N TYR A 258 -10.42 6.51 -23.79
CA TYR A 258 -9.80 5.55 -24.70
C TYR A 258 -9.09 4.39 -23.99
N ASN A 259 -8.44 4.64 -22.84
CA ASN A 259 -7.84 3.57 -22.04
C ASN A 259 -8.93 2.74 -21.36
N LEU A 260 -9.94 3.39 -20.77
CA LEU A 260 -11.06 2.69 -20.12
C LEU A 260 -11.82 1.77 -21.09
N GLN A 261 -12.06 2.22 -22.32
CA GLN A 261 -12.72 1.43 -23.37
C GLN A 261 -11.88 0.23 -23.83
N ALA A 262 -10.56 0.24 -23.62
CA ALA A 262 -9.69 -0.87 -23.97
C ALA A 262 -9.72 -2.01 -22.95
N ILE A 263 -10.18 -1.75 -21.72
CA ILE A 263 -10.08 -2.70 -20.59
C ILE A 263 -10.75 -4.04 -20.90
N PRO A 264 -12.02 -4.11 -21.34
CA PRO A 264 -12.69 -5.41 -21.54
C PRO A 264 -12.00 -6.27 -22.60
N ARG A 265 -11.54 -5.67 -23.71
CA ARG A 265 -10.85 -6.42 -24.77
C ARG A 265 -9.46 -6.90 -24.35
N LEU A 266 -8.76 -6.15 -23.51
CA LEU A 266 -7.45 -6.55 -22.98
C LEU A 266 -7.62 -7.72 -22.00
N GLY A 267 -8.58 -7.63 -21.08
CA GLY A 267 -8.84 -8.70 -20.13
C GLY A 267 -9.33 -9.99 -20.80
N ALA A 268 -10.22 -9.90 -21.79
CA ALA A 268 -10.65 -11.06 -22.56
C ALA A 268 -9.48 -11.76 -23.30
N GLU A 269 -8.54 -10.98 -23.85
CA GLU A 269 -7.34 -11.55 -24.48
C GLU A 269 -6.35 -12.15 -23.46
N ALA A 270 -6.22 -11.54 -22.28
CA ALA A 270 -5.45 -12.10 -21.18
C ALA A 270 -5.98 -13.48 -20.80
N HIS A 271 -7.28 -13.59 -20.53
CA HIS A 271 -7.96 -14.83 -20.16
C HIS A 271 -7.85 -15.89 -21.27
N ARG A 272 -7.99 -15.49 -22.55
CA ARG A 272 -7.81 -16.38 -23.70
C ARG A 272 -6.42 -17.02 -23.73
N ARG A 273 -5.41 -16.32 -23.20
CA ARG A 273 -4.02 -16.78 -23.10
C ARG A 273 -3.67 -17.39 -21.73
N GLY A 274 -4.66 -17.58 -20.85
CA GLY A 274 -4.46 -18.14 -19.52
C GLY A 274 -3.80 -17.16 -18.52
N LEU A 275 -3.80 -15.86 -18.81
CA LEU A 275 -3.26 -14.84 -17.93
C LEU A 275 -4.36 -14.24 -17.06
N LYS A 276 -4.02 -13.85 -15.84
CA LYS A 276 -4.82 -12.93 -15.02
C LYS A 276 -4.67 -11.50 -15.50
N PHE A 277 -5.71 -10.70 -15.35
CA PHE A 277 -5.71 -9.31 -15.78
C PHE A 277 -5.98 -8.33 -14.64
N GLY A 278 -5.14 -7.31 -14.52
CA GLY A 278 -5.31 -6.22 -13.58
C GLY A 278 -5.35 -4.87 -14.27
N VAL A 279 -6.10 -3.95 -13.68
CA VAL A 279 -6.15 -2.54 -14.10
C VAL A 279 -5.94 -1.60 -12.93
N TRP A 280 -5.15 -0.54 -13.13
CA TRP A 280 -4.95 0.47 -12.09
C TRP A 280 -5.36 1.88 -12.49
N ALA A 281 -5.66 2.67 -11.47
CA ALA A 281 -5.81 4.12 -11.57
C ALA A 281 -4.54 4.84 -11.09
N VAL A 282 -4.12 5.86 -11.83
CA VAL A 282 -3.19 6.87 -11.32
C VAL A 282 -3.97 7.73 -10.32
N ALA A 283 -3.82 7.44 -9.03
CA ALA A 283 -4.79 7.80 -8.01
C ALA A 283 -4.83 9.30 -7.73
N TYR A 284 -3.71 9.96 -7.46
CA TYR A 284 -3.71 11.41 -7.18
C TYR A 284 -2.86 12.22 -8.16
N ALA A 285 -1.86 11.62 -8.82
CA ALA A 285 -1.09 12.31 -9.86
C ALA A 285 -1.95 12.58 -11.11
N THR A 286 -1.72 13.72 -11.77
CA THR A 286 -2.53 14.16 -12.91
C THR A 286 -1.74 14.48 -14.17
N TYR A 287 -0.52 13.96 -14.39
CA TYR A 287 0.40 14.16 -15.54
C TYR A 287 -0.10 14.88 -16.86
N PRO A 288 0.78 15.50 -17.67
CA PRO A 288 2.19 15.74 -17.46
C PRO A 288 2.44 16.80 -16.38
N LYS A 289 3.66 16.77 -15.83
CA LYS A 289 4.14 17.73 -14.82
C LYS A 289 4.46 19.05 -15.51
N GLN A 290 3.59 20.05 -15.42
CA GLN A 290 3.80 21.46 -15.82
C GLN A 290 2.53 22.31 -15.62
N THR A 291 1.33 21.71 -15.70
CA THR A 291 0.06 22.44 -15.58
C THR A 291 -1.12 21.51 -15.32
N ASN A 292 -2.15 22.01 -14.61
CA ASN A 292 -3.46 21.36 -14.48
C ASN A 292 -4.49 21.83 -15.53
N ARG A 293 -4.05 22.56 -16.55
CA ARG A 293 -4.91 22.98 -17.66
C ARG A 293 -5.56 21.77 -18.34
N ASN A 294 -6.84 21.91 -18.70
CA ASN A 294 -7.66 20.90 -19.36
C ASN A 294 -7.91 19.62 -18.55
N LYS A 295 -7.66 19.66 -17.24
CA LYS A 295 -7.96 18.57 -16.30
C LYS A 295 -9.19 18.96 -15.46
N PRO A 296 -9.83 18.00 -14.76
CA PRO A 296 -11.02 18.31 -13.96
C PRO A 296 -10.69 19.33 -12.85
N GLU A 297 -11.68 20.10 -12.42
CA GLU A 297 -11.51 21.17 -11.42
C GLU A 297 -11.46 20.63 -9.98
N TYR A 298 -10.46 19.81 -9.69
CA TYR A 298 -10.19 19.33 -8.33
C TYR A 298 -9.57 20.42 -7.46
N GLN A 299 -9.64 20.21 -6.14
CA GLN A 299 -8.68 20.81 -5.22
C GLN A 299 -7.31 20.16 -5.44
N TYR A 300 -6.38 20.92 -6.02
CA TYR A 300 -5.01 20.46 -6.23
C TYR A 300 -4.15 20.65 -4.98
N ALA A 301 -3.18 19.75 -4.82
CA ALA A 301 -2.15 19.84 -3.79
C ALA A 301 -1.29 21.09 -4.03
N LYS A 302 -0.90 21.77 -2.97
CA LYS A 302 -0.14 23.03 -3.05
C LYS A 302 1.33 22.84 -2.70
N ASP A 303 2.18 23.57 -3.43
CA ASP A 303 3.56 23.88 -3.05
C ASP A 303 3.66 25.37 -2.65
N ILE A 304 4.72 25.71 -1.93
CA ILE A 304 5.09 27.07 -1.59
C ILE A 304 6.59 27.28 -1.78
N SER A 305 6.95 28.32 -2.53
CA SER A 305 8.35 28.70 -2.72
C SER A 305 8.99 29.11 -1.39
N ARG A 306 10.07 28.42 -1.00
CA ARG A 306 10.78 28.71 0.25
C ARG A 306 11.49 30.06 0.24
N GLY A 307 11.84 30.58 -0.95
CA GLY A 307 12.53 31.85 -1.13
C GLY A 307 11.60 33.05 -1.31
N THR A 308 10.46 32.88 -1.97
CA THR A 308 9.54 33.99 -2.31
C THR A 308 8.19 33.93 -1.58
N GLY A 309 7.86 32.82 -0.93
CA GLY A 309 6.55 32.61 -0.30
C GLY A 309 5.39 32.42 -1.29
N LYS A 310 5.66 32.39 -2.61
CA LYS A 310 4.63 32.20 -3.64
C LYS A 310 4.06 30.78 -3.56
N VAL A 311 2.74 30.68 -3.42
CA VAL A 311 1.97 29.43 -3.47
C VAL A 311 1.64 29.07 -4.92
N SER A 312 1.68 27.78 -5.25
CA SER A 312 1.31 27.25 -6.55
C SER A 312 0.71 25.85 -6.43
N ASP A 313 -0.17 25.50 -7.37
CA ASP A 313 -0.70 24.15 -7.46
C ASP A 313 0.33 23.19 -8.07
N LEU A 314 0.29 21.95 -7.59
CA LEU A 314 1.04 20.81 -8.11
C LEU A 314 0.13 19.97 -9.03
N GLU A 315 0.72 19.11 -9.85
CA GLU A 315 0.00 18.14 -10.69
C GLU A 315 -0.40 16.88 -9.90
N PHE A 316 -0.91 17.11 -8.70
CA PHE A 316 -1.48 16.12 -7.80
C PHE A 316 -2.79 16.67 -7.23
N VAL A 317 -3.83 15.85 -7.19
CA VAL A 317 -5.05 16.16 -6.46
C VAL A 317 -4.76 16.09 -4.95
N SER A 318 -5.34 16.99 -4.17
CA SER A 318 -5.21 16.99 -2.72
C SER A 318 -5.78 15.68 -2.15
N LEU A 319 -5.17 15.16 -1.09
CA LEU A 319 -5.72 14.02 -0.36
C LEU A 319 -7.03 14.38 0.36
N LEU A 320 -7.37 15.67 0.49
CA LEU A 320 -8.62 16.13 1.10
C LEU A 320 -9.77 16.29 0.10
N ASP A 321 -9.53 16.09 -1.20
CA ASP A 321 -10.57 16.22 -2.22
C ASP A 321 -11.52 15.00 -2.23
N GLU A 322 -12.71 15.15 -1.67
CA GLU A 322 -13.73 14.09 -1.61
C GLU A 322 -14.28 13.70 -2.99
N GLN A 323 -14.27 14.61 -3.96
CA GLN A 323 -14.73 14.30 -5.33
C GLN A 323 -13.78 13.31 -6.00
N ARG A 324 -12.49 13.40 -5.71
CA ARG A 324 -11.51 12.41 -6.18
C ARG A 324 -11.73 11.04 -5.56
N ILE A 325 -12.04 10.98 -4.28
CA ILE A 325 -12.41 9.74 -3.58
C ILE A 325 -13.62 9.10 -4.27
N ASP A 326 -14.64 9.89 -4.61
CA ASP A 326 -15.81 9.40 -5.34
C ASP A 326 -15.49 8.90 -6.76
N HIS A 327 -14.56 9.54 -7.47
CA HIS A 327 -14.12 9.07 -8.79
C HIS A 327 -13.32 7.76 -8.72
N LEU A 328 -12.46 7.61 -7.71
CA LEU A 328 -11.72 6.37 -7.50
C LEU A 328 -12.65 5.24 -7.05
N ALA A 329 -13.64 5.52 -6.20
CA ALA A 329 -14.67 4.54 -5.82
C ALA A 329 -15.51 4.08 -7.00
N ARG A 330 -15.91 5.00 -7.89
CA ARG A 330 -16.60 4.65 -9.15
C ARG A 330 -15.74 3.78 -10.05
N PHE A 331 -14.47 4.12 -10.23
CA PHE A 331 -13.53 3.28 -10.99
C PHE A 331 -13.43 1.86 -10.40
N VAL A 332 -13.27 1.74 -9.07
CA VAL A 332 -13.22 0.43 -8.42
C VAL A 332 -14.51 -0.36 -8.64
N ALA A 333 -15.67 0.28 -8.49
CA ALA A 333 -16.97 -0.37 -8.73
C ALA A 333 -17.10 -0.86 -10.18
N ASP A 334 -16.66 -0.07 -11.16
CA ASP A 334 -16.68 -0.44 -12.58
C ASP A 334 -15.76 -1.64 -12.84
N MET A 335 -14.56 -1.66 -12.26
CA MET A 335 -13.62 -2.78 -12.43
C MET A 335 -14.08 -4.05 -11.70
N GLU A 336 -14.72 -3.91 -10.53
CA GLU A 336 -15.32 -5.02 -9.80
C GLU A 336 -16.39 -5.70 -10.65
N ALA A 337 -17.22 -4.94 -11.37
CA ALA A 337 -18.30 -5.45 -12.19
C ALA A 337 -17.85 -6.19 -13.47
N LEU A 338 -16.63 -5.94 -13.96
CA LEU A 338 -16.11 -6.55 -15.19
C LEU A 338 -15.54 -7.95 -14.94
N PRO A 339 -16.12 -9.04 -15.47
CA PRO A 339 -15.59 -10.39 -15.27
C PRO A 339 -14.18 -10.57 -15.85
N GLU A 340 -13.78 -9.75 -16.83
CA GLU A 340 -12.47 -9.80 -17.46
C GLU A 340 -11.34 -9.23 -16.57
N VAL A 341 -11.68 -8.58 -15.45
CA VAL A 341 -10.71 -8.01 -14.50
C VAL A 341 -10.60 -8.93 -13.29
N ASP A 342 -9.39 -9.41 -12.99
CA ASP A 342 -9.08 -10.23 -11.81
C ASP A 342 -8.55 -9.39 -10.64
N TYR A 343 -7.86 -8.29 -10.94
CA TYR A 343 -7.25 -7.42 -9.94
C TYR A 343 -7.70 -5.96 -10.14
N ILE A 344 -7.82 -5.19 -9.05
CA ILE A 344 -7.97 -3.71 -9.10
C ILE A 344 -6.84 -2.99 -8.36
N GLY A 345 -6.27 -1.90 -8.91
CA GLY A 345 -5.10 -1.28 -8.27
C GLY A 345 -4.99 0.23 -8.36
N PHE A 346 -4.00 0.74 -7.63
CA PHE A 346 -3.64 2.16 -7.61
C PHE A 346 -2.14 2.39 -7.74
N ASP A 347 -1.80 3.50 -8.40
CA ASP A 347 -0.48 4.10 -8.37
C ASP A 347 -0.59 5.55 -7.86
N TYR A 348 0.49 6.15 -7.37
CA TYR A 348 0.49 7.51 -6.82
C TYR A 348 -0.60 7.74 -5.77
N PHE A 349 -0.83 6.76 -4.89
CA PHE A 349 -1.76 6.85 -3.78
C PHE A 349 -1.13 7.63 -2.61
N ARG A 350 -0.84 8.92 -2.86
CA ARG A 350 -0.12 9.85 -1.97
C ARG A 350 -0.20 11.28 -2.50
N SER A 351 0.22 12.26 -1.68
CA SER A 351 0.56 13.59 -2.18
C SER A 351 1.96 13.61 -2.83
N ASP A 352 2.27 14.67 -3.58
CA ASP A 352 3.65 14.91 -4.03
C ASP A 352 4.53 15.41 -2.85
N ARG A 353 5.71 15.99 -3.15
CA ARG A 353 6.58 16.65 -2.16
C ARG A 353 5.89 17.79 -1.39
N GLY A 354 4.83 18.38 -1.94
CA GLY A 354 3.98 19.37 -1.26
C GLY A 354 2.77 18.75 -0.56
N GLY A 355 1.60 19.40 -0.71
CA GLY A 355 0.39 19.11 0.07
C GLY A 355 0.17 20.11 1.20
N TYR A 356 0.73 21.32 1.09
CA TYR A 356 0.71 22.31 2.18
C TYR A 356 -0.67 22.94 2.41
N GLU A 357 -1.65 22.72 1.53
CA GLU A 357 -3.04 23.04 1.82
C GLU A 357 -3.61 22.29 3.03
N MET A 358 -2.94 21.21 3.46
CA MET A 358 -3.37 20.35 4.56
C MET A 358 -2.79 20.74 5.92
N VAL A 359 -1.96 21.80 6.01
CA VAL A 359 -1.16 22.09 7.21
C VAL A 359 -1.98 22.32 8.47
N ASP A 360 -3.10 23.05 8.38
CA ASP A 360 -3.91 23.36 9.55
C ASP A 360 -4.45 22.07 10.18
N ARG A 361 -5.03 21.19 9.35
CA ARG A 361 -5.55 19.89 9.81
C ARG A 361 -4.44 19.01 10.40
N PHE A 362 -3.29 18.96 9.75
CA PHE A 362 -2.12 18.25 10.28
C PHE A 362 -1.70 18.76 11.67
N THR A 363 -1.60 20.07 11.85
CA THR A 363 -1.16 20.65 13.13
C THR A 363 -2.21 20.59 14.23
N ASP A 364 -3.49 20.50 13.87
CA ASP A 364 -4.59 20.29 14.81
C ASP A 364 -4.65 18.83 15.30
N GLU A 365 -4.30 17.88 14.44
CA GLU A 365 -4.41 16.44 14.69
C GLU A 365 -3.12 15.81 15.25
N MET A 366 -1.95 16.40 15.01
CA MET A 366 -0.66 15.82 15.41
C MET A 366 -0.05 16.50 16.64
N PRO A 367 0.66 15.76 17.51
CA PRO A 367 1.31 16.30 18.71
C PRO A 367 2.61 17.05 18.37
N VAL A 368 2.55 18.05 17.49
CA VAL A 368 3.71 18.83 17.05
C VAL A 368 3.90 20.09 17.90
N GLN A 369 5.17 20.46 18.10
CA GLN A 369 5.51 21.73 18.72
C GLN A 369 5.43 22.85 17.69
N LEU A 370 4.61 23.85 17.98
CA LEU A 370 4.37 25.00 17.11
C LEU A 370 5.01 26.26 17.71
N PRO A 371 5.39 27.24 16.88
CA PRO A 371 5.93 28.51 17.36
C PRO A 371 4.85 29.29 18.13
N SER A 372 5.26 30.10 19.11
CA SER A 372 4.33 30.84 19.98
C SER A 372 3.39 31.80 19.24
N ASN A 373 3.77 32.25 18.04
CA ASN A 373 2.95 33.11 17.19
C ASN A 373 2.12 32.36 16.13
N TRP A 374 2.02 31.02 16.21
CA TRP A 374 1.30 30.19 15.24
C TRP A 374 -0.14 30.65 15.00
N ASP A 375 -0.87 30.96 16.07
CA ASP A 375 -2.27 31.40 16.00
C ASP A 375 -2.42 32.76 15.29
N GLY A 376 -1.36 33.58 15.31
CA GLY A 376 -1.30 34.85 14.58
C GLY A 376 -0.80 34.73 13.14
N MET A 377 -0.35 33.54 12.70
CA MET A 377 0.08 33.31 11.32
C MET A 377 -1.13 33.11 10.40
N ASP A 378 -1.08 33.70 9.21
CA ASP A 378 -2.00 33.38 8.13
C ASP A 378 -1.69 32.02 7.48
N GLY A 379 -2.60 31.51 6.63
CA GLY A 379 -2.42 30.21 5.98
C GLY A 379 -1.15 30.10 5.14
N THR A 380 -0.71 31.18 4.47
CA THR A 380 0.51 31.15 3.66
C THR A 380 1.75 31.07 4.55
N GLN A 381 1.75 31.79 5.67
CA GLN A 381 2.82 31.73 6.66
C GLN A 381 2.93 30.35 7.31
N ARG A 382 1.80 29.71 7.63
CA ARG A 382 1.74 28.34 8.15
C ARG A 382 2.26 27.31 7.14
N MET A 383 1.85 27.43 5.87
CA MET A 383 2.40 26.61 4.78
C MET A 383 3.91 26.75 4.67
N LEU A 384 4.42 27.98 4.71
CA LEU A 384 5.86 28.25 4.61
C LEU A 384 6.63 27.68 5.79
N TYR A 385 6.06 27.74 6.99
CA TYR A 385 6.65 27.16 8.19
C TYR A 385 6.82 25.64 8.03
N VAL A 386 5.73 24.94 7.71
CA VAL A 386 5.76 23.47 7.52
C VAL A 386 6.72 23.08 6.40
N ALA A 387 6.65 23.75 5.24
CA ALA A 387 7.55 23.48 4.12
C ALA A 387 9.04 23.61 4.51
N LYS A 388 9.39 24.64 5.30
CA LYS A 388 10.76 24.80 5.81
C LYS A 388 11.15 23.76 6.85
N ALA A 389 10.19 23.22 7.60
CA ALA A 389 10.45 22.18 8.59
C ALA A 389 10.71 20.81 7.94
N ILE A 390 10.12 20.52 6.78
CA ILE A 390 10.20 19.20 6.14
C ILE A 390 11.09 19.14 4.89
N GLU A 391 11.48 20.27 4.30
CA GLU A 391 12.34 20.33 3.10
C GLU A 391 13.68 21.04 3.34
N GLY A 392 14.59 20.97 2.35
CA GLY A 392 15.73 21.89 2.22
C GLY A 392 16.72 21.91 3.39
N GLY A 393 16.85 20.80 4.13
CA GLY A 393 17.67 20.73 5.34
C GLY A 393 16.88 20.80 6.65
N GLY A 394 15.59 21.15 6.59
CA GLY A 394 14.71 21.28 7.75
C GLY A 394 14.46 19.95 8.44
N TRP A 395 14.20 18.89 7.68
CA TRP A 395 13.89 17.58 8.22
C TRP A 395 15.05 16.97 9.03
N GLN A 396 16.31 17.32 8.72
CA GLN A 396 17.47 16.93 9.53
C GLN A 396 17.54 17.68 10.86
N LYS A 397 17.03 18.92 10.90
CA LYS A 397 17.00 19.75 12.12
C LYS A 397 15.81 19.42 13.01
N ASN A 398 14.71 18.95 12.41
CA ASN A 398 13.50 18.57 13.11
C ASN A 398 12.95 17.23 12.57
N PRO A 399 13.64 16.11 12.85
CA PRO A 399 13.25 14.79 12.36
C PRO A 399 11.90 14.35 12.92
N ASP A 400 11.56 14.74 14.15
CA ASP A 400 10.30 14.37 14.81
C ASP A 400 9.09 15.02 14.12
N PHE A 401 9.19 16.29 13.74
CA PHE A 401 8.15 16.98 12.97
C PHE A 401 7.99 16.38 11.57
N TYR A 402 9.11 16.02 10.92
CA TYR A 402 9.11 15.32 9.64
C TYR A 402 8.44 13.94 9.73
N ASP A 403 8.68 13.22 10.82
CA ASP A 403 8.06 11.92 11.08
C ASP A 403 6.54 12.06 11.27
N CYS A 404 6.10 13.03 12.08
CA CYS A 404 4.68 13.38 12.23
C CYS A 404 4.00 13.71 10.90
N TRP A 405 4.64 14.53 10.06
CA TRP A 405 4.07 14.91 8.76
C TRP A 405 3.86 13.69 7.85
N ASN A 406 4.85 12.81 7.79
CA ASN A 406 4.79 11.61 6.97
C ASN A 406 3.78 10.59 7.48
N TRP A 407 3.72 10.40 8.80
CA TRP A 407 2.70 9.57 9.45
C TRP A 407 1.30 10.07 9.15
N TRP A 408 1.08 11.37 9.31
CA TRP A 408 -0.23 11.96 9.08
C TRP A 408 -0.68 11.80 7.63
N ARG A 409 0.21 12.00 6.66
CA ARG A 409 -0.12 11.73 5.25
C ARG A 409 -0.45 10.26 4.98
N ALA A 410 0.27 9.32 5.60
CA ALA A 410 -0.02 7.89 5.48
C ALA A 410 -1.38 7.53 6.11
N HIS A 411 -1.70 8.11 7.27
CA HIS A 411 -3.01 8.02 7.93
C HIS A 411 -4.14 8.49 7.00
N ILE A 412 -4.00 9.67 6.39
CA ILE A 412 -5.00 10.21 5.47
C ILE A 412 -5.15 9.32 4.23
N GLY A 413 -4.03 8.84 3.66
CA GLY A 413 -4.04 7.88 2.56
C GLY A 413 -4.84 6.62 2.92
N ALA A 414 -4.45 5.89 3.96
CA ALA A 414 -5.15 4.69 4.39
C ALA A 414 -6.64 4.93 4.70
N SER A 415 -6.96 6.07 5.34
CA SER A 415 -8.35 6.47 5.60
C SER A 415 -9.16 6.72 4.34
N ASN A 416 -8.56 7.37 3.33
CA ASN A 416 -9.20 7.57 2.03
C ASN A 416 -9.43 6.25 1.30
N LEU A 417 -8.48 5.31 1.41
CA LEU A 417 -8.67 3.99 0.83
C LEU A 417 -9.84 3.25 1.49
N LEU A 418 -9.96 3.34 2.81
CA LEU A 418 -11.12 2.79 3.53
C LEU A 418 -12.43 3.43 3.04
N LYS A 419 -12.47 4.75 2.87
CA LYS A 419 -13.66 5.45 2.34
C LYS A 419 -14.02 4.96 0.94
N ILE A 420 -13.03 4.78 0.05
CA ILE A 420 -13.23 4.22 -1.30
C ILE A 420 -13.89 2.84 -1.17
N ARG A 421 -13.34 1.95 -0.34
CA ARG A 421 -13.87 0.60 -0.11
C ARG A 421 -15.21 0.54 0.61
N GLN A 422 -15.59 1.58 1.36
CA GLN A 422 -16.92 1.65 1.99
C GLN A 422 -18.00 2.12 1.01
N LYS A 423 -17.61 2.83 -0.05
CA LYS A 423 -18.51 3.31 -1.11
C LYS A 423 -18.83 2.25 -2.17
N THR A 424 -18.10 1.14 -2.22
CA THR A 424 -18.33 0.04 -3.17
C THR A 424 -18.00 -1.31 -2.55
N VAL A 425 -18.65 -2.38 -3.00
CA VAL A 425 -18.20 -3.73 -2.65
C VAL A 425 -16.92 -4.03 -3.43
N VAL A 426 -15.89 -4.54 -2.74
CA VAL A 426 -14.62 -4.96 -3.36
C VAL A 426 -14.32 -6.37 -2.90
N THR A 427 -14.46 -7.34 -3.81
CA THR A 427 -14.12 -8.75 -3.56
C THR A 427 -12.85 -9.16 -4.30
N LYS A 428 -12.50 -8.48 -5.39
CA LYS A 428 -11.26 -8.71 -6.11
C LYS A 428 -10.05 -8.20 -5.32
N PRO A 429 -8.89 -8.86 -5.43
CA PRO A 429 -7.70 -8.40 -4.75
C PRO A 429 -7.31 -6.99 -5.17
N LEU A 430 -7.08 -6.13 -4.17
CA LEU A 430 -6.65 -4.77 -4.37
C LEU A 430 -5.12 -4.68 -4.23
N TRP A 431 -4.43 -3.99 -5.15
CA TRP A 431 -2.99 -3.72 -4.99
C TRP A 431 -2.62 -2.24 -5.13
N ILE A 432 -1.48 -1.86 -4.55
CA ILE A 432 -0.95 -0.50 -4.66
C ILE A 432 0.55 -0.54 -4.99
N PHE A 433 0.96 0.26 -5.97
CA PHE A 433 2.37 0.60 -6.16
C PHE A 433 2.85 1.52 -5.04
N VAL A 434 3.90 1.10 -4.34
CA VAL A 434 4.49 1.88 -3.25
C VAL A 434 5.90 2.27 -3.60
N LEU A 435 6.25 3.53 -3.30
CA LEU A 435 7.63 3.95 -3.35
C LEU A 435 8.41 3.22 -2.25
N SER A 436 9.63 2.83 -2.56
CA SER A 436 10.34 1.81 -1.80
C SER A 436 11.36 2.36 -0.82
N TRP A 437 11.88 3.59 -0.99
CA TRP A 437 12.86 4.07 -0.01
C TRP A 437 12.20 4.37 1.33
N ARG A 438 12.94 4.05 2.41
CA ARG A 438 12.42 3.96 3.78
C ARG A 438 11.03 3.31 3.81
N HIS A 439 10.87 2.17 3.13
CA HIS A 439 9.62 1.39 3.03
C HIS A 439 8.35 2.19 2.68
N GLY A 440 8.51 3.34 2.00
CA GLY A 440 7.42 4.21 1.56
C GLY A 440 7.02 5.32 2.51
N VAL A 441 7.36 5.25 3.81
CA VAL A 441 6.80 6.20 4.80
C VAL A 441 7.23 7.64 4.54
N GLN A 442 8.43 7.85 4.00
CA GLN A 442 8.94 9.17 3.57
C GLN A 442 8.07 9.86 2.50
N HIS A 443 7.19 9.09 1.84
CA HIS A 443 6.25 9.57 0.83
C HIS A 443 4.82 9.63 1.33
N GLY A 444 4.60 9.43 2.64
CA GLY A 444 3.26 9.31 3.22
C GLY A 444 2.54 8.04 2.78
N GLN A 445 3.28 6.95 2.56
CA GLN A 445 2.72 5.64 2.21
C GLN A 445 3.25 4.61 3.21
N ASP A 446 2.39 4.12 4.10
CA ASP A 446 2.79 3.06 5.01
C ASP A 446 2.20 1.71 4.57
N PRO A 447 3.04 0.67 4.37
CA PRO A 447 2.57 -0.59 3.85
C PRO A 447 1.57 -1.29 4.80
N LEU A 448 1.73 -1.12 6.10
CA LEU A 448 0.90 -1.79 7.10
C LEU A 448 -0.45 -1.11 7.25
N MET A 449 -0.48 0.22 7.23
CA MET A 449 -1.69 1.04 7.19
C MET A 449 -2.51 0.78 5.93
N LEU A 450 -1.86 0.67 4.77
CA LEU A 450 -2.53 0.33 3.51
C LEU A 450 -3.11 -1.09 3.56
N THR A 451 -2.36 -2.05 4.12
CA THR A 451 -2.85 -3.43 4.31
C THR A 451 -4.06 -3.45 5.25
N ASP A 452 -4.00 -2.74 6.37
CA ASP A 452 -5.13 -2.62 7.32
C ASP A 452 -6.36 -1.97 6.68
N ALA A 453 -6.16 -1.02 5.77
CA ALA A 453 -7.23 -0.39 5.00
C ALA A 453 -7.83 -1.34 3.93
N GLY A 454 -7.22 -2.50 3.68
CA GLY A 454 -7.74 -3.58 2.84
C GLY A 454 -6.99 -3.80 1.53
N VAL A 455 -5.74 -3.38 1.44
CA VAL A 455 -4.87 -3.79 0.31
C VAL A 455 -4.51 -5.27 0.46
N THR A 456 -4.67 -6.04 -0.60
CA THR A 456 -4.31 -7.46 -0.67
C THR A 456 -2.81 -7.66 -0.90
N MET A 457 -2.22 -6.81 -1.73
CA MET A 457 -0.81 -6.90 -2.11
C MET A 457 -0.21 -5.51 -2.34
N LEU A 458 1.03 -5.31 -1.93
CA LEU A 458 1.78 -4.11 -2.25
C LEU A 458 2.85 -4.42 -3.30
N ALA A 459 3.10 -3.45 -4.17
CA ALA A 459 4.08 -3.56 -5.24
C ALA A 459 5.21 -2.53 -5.07
N PRO A 460 6.25 -2.81 -4.24
CA PRO A 460 7.38 -1.92 -4.07
C PRO A 460 8.19 -1.76 -5.35
N MET A 461 8.42 -0.51 -5.74
CA MET A 461 9.17 -0.16 -6.95
C MET A 461 10.68 -0.04 -6.67
N LEU A 462 11.51 -0.91 -7.24
CA LEU A 462 12.96 -0.99 -6.98
C LEU A 462 13.82 0.01 -7.78
N TYR A 463 13.18 0.84 -8.59
CA TYR A 463 13.84 1.80 -9.46
C TYR A 463 13.95 3.21 -8.88
N GLN A 464 14.65 4.07 -9.63
CA GLN A 464 15.01 5.44 -9.24
C GLN A 464 15.93 5.52 -8.03
N VAL A 465 16.46 4.40 -7.55
CA VAL A 465 17.53 4.35 -6.54
C VAL A 465 18.81 4.98 -7.10
N PRO A 466 19.53 5.84 -6.35
CA PRO A 466 20.75 6.50 -6.84
C PRO A 466 21.89 5.56 -7.21
N GLY A 467 21.95 4.37 -6.61
CA GLY A 467 22.97 3.36 -6.87
C GLY A 467 22.87 2.17 -5.90
N ARG A 468 23.78 1.22 -6.05
CA ARG A 468 23.71 -0.08 -5.35
C ARG A 468 23.66 0.02 -3.82
N SER A 469 24.53 0.83 -3.22
CA SER A 469 24.53 1.02 -1.76
C SER A 469 23.19 1.56 -1.21
N HIS A 470 22.51 2.40 -2.00
CA HIS A 470 21.18 2.90 -1.62
C HIS A 470 20.11 1.81 -1.77
N PHE A 471 20.21 0.98 -2.82
CA PHE A 471 19.36 -0.20 -2.97
C PHE A 471 19.52 -1.17 -1.78
N ASP A 472 20.75 -1.48 -1.38
CA ASP A 472 21.01 -2.38 -0.24
C ASP A 472 20.48 -1.79 1.08
N THR A 473 20.60 -0.46 1.26
CA THR A 473 20.00 0.26 2.40
C THR A 473 18.48 0.12 2.40
N MET A 474 17.86 0.34 1.24
CA MET A 474 16.41 0.20 1.08
C MET A 474 15.94 -1.22 1.42
N VAL A 475 16.61 -2.26 0.94
CA VAL A 475 16.30 -3.67 1.27
C VAL A 475 16.33 -3.87 2.79
N ARG A 476 17.39 -3.42 3.45
CA ARG A 476 17.52 -3.50 4.91
C ARG A 476 16.41 -2.73 5.65
N ASP A 477 16.05 -1.54 5.17
CA ASP A 477 15.00 -0.72 5.79
C ASP A 477 13.62 -1.38 5.72
N TRP A 478 13.33 -2.14 4.66
CA TRP A 478 12.11 -2.98 4.59
C TRP A 478 12.18 -4.14 5.59
N ASN A 479 13.29 -4.88 5.57
CA ASN A 479 13.49 -6.04 6.45
C ASN A 479 13.33 -5.68 7.94
N GLN A 480 13.94 -4.56 8.36
CA GLN A 480 13.89 -4.09 9.74
C GLN A 480 12.53 -3.53 10.14
N TYR A 481 11.76 -3.01 9.18
CA TYR A 481 10.46 -2.44 9.46
C TYR A 481 9.40 -3.51 9.68
N LEU A 482 9.43 -4.60 8.93
CA LEU A 482 8.42 -5.64 8.96
C LEU A 482 8.67 -6.68 10.06
N ARG A 483 7.61 -7.39 10.44
CA ARG A 483 7.65 -8.68 11.14
C ARG A 483 7.19 -9.78 10.20
N PRO A 484 7.54 -11.06 10.45
CA PRO A 484 7.12 -12.17 9.60
C PRO A 484 5.60 -12.20 9.38
N ASP A 485 5.19 -12.56 8.16
CA ASP A 485 3.80 -12.80 7.77
C ASP A 485 2.81 -11.63 7.88
N GLN A 486 3.28 -10.39 7.95
CA GLN A 486 2.39 -9.22 8.08
C GLN A 486 1.68 -8.78 6.79
N ILE A 487 2.33 -8.94 5.63
CA ILE A 487 1.87 -8.37 4.35
C ILE A 487 2.21 -9.28 3.17
N ASN A 488 1.54 -9.07 2.03
CA ASN A 488 1.95 -9.66 0.76
C ASN A 488 2.68 -8.63 -0.10
N LEU A 489 3.89 -8.99 -0.54
CA LEU A 489 4.71 -8.16 -1.42
C LEU A 489 4.90 -8.80 -2.79
N ALA A 490 4.80 -7.99 -3.84
CA ALA A 490 5.35 -8.28 -5.16
C ALA A 490 6.33 -7.19 -5.56
N VAL A 491 7.63 -7.41 -5.35
CA VAL A 491 8.66 -6.40 -5.65
C VAL A 491 8.95 -6.34 -7.15
N GLY A 492 9.34 -5.17 -7.67
CA GLY A 492 9.61 -5.09 -9.11
C GLY A 492 10.43 -3.90 -9.53
N ASP A 493 11.16 -4.07 -10.63
CA ASP A 493 12.05 -3.06 -11.20
C ASP A 493 11.61 -2.67 -12.62
N GLN A 494 12.19 -1.58 -13.17
CA GLN A 494 11.84 -1.04 -14.47
C GLN A 494 12.93 -1.17 -15.54
N VAL A 495 12.53 -1.27 -16.81
CA VAL A 495 13.41 -1.14 -17.97
C VAL A 495 13.87 0.30 -18.13
N ASP A 496 14.99 0.63 -17.50
CA ASP A 496 15.61 1.95 -17.62
C ASP A 496 17.11 1.94 -17.28
N PHE A 497 17.95 2.04 -18.31
CA PHE A 497 19.40 2.11 -18.23
C PHE A 497 19.90 3.29 -17.40
N PHE A 498 19.20 4.43 -17.41
CA PHE A 498 19.60 5.60 -16.62
C PHE A 498 19.43 5.31 -15.12
N TRP A 499 18.30 4.71 -14.73
CA TRP A 499 18.02 4.35 -13.33
C TRP A 499 18.74 3.08 -12.84
N HIS A 500 19.40 2.37 -13.77
CA HIS A 500 20.41 1.36 -13.49
C HIS A 500 21.83 1.95 -13.56
N GLN A 501 21.98 3.26 -13.33
CA GLN A 501 23.25 3.97 -13.24
C GLN A 501 24.12 3.85 -14.51
N LYS A 502 23.49 3.54 -15.65
CA LYS A 502 24.16 3.23 -16.92
C LYS A 502 25.22 2.12 -16.76
N THR A 503 25.00 1.17 -15.84
CA THR A 503 25.98 0.13 -15.52
C THR A 503 26.25 -0.79 -16.72
N LEU A 504 27.54 -1.04 -16.95
CA LEU A 504 28.02 -2.04 -17.91
C LEU A 504 28.66 -3.25 -17.23
N ASN A 505 28.92 -3.19 -15.91
CA ASN A 505 29.41 -4.31 -15.12
C ASN A 505 28.94 -4.20 -13.65
N PRO A 506 27.93 -4.98 -13.21
CA PRO A 506 27.16 -5.92 -14.01
C PRO A 506 26.42 -5.23 -15.16
N ALA A 507 26.01 -5.97 -16.19
CA ALA A 507 25.21 -5.40 -17.27
C ALA A 507 23.87 -4.88 -16.71
N ALA A 508 23.29 -3.82 -17.27
CA ALA A 508 22.07 -3.24 -16.69
C ALA A 508 20.87 -4.22 -16.58
N PRO A 509 20.60 -5.12 -17.54
CA PRO A 509 19.61 -6.19 -17.35
C PRO A 509 19.99 -7.18 -16.24
N GLU A 510 21.28 -7.43 -16.02
CA GLU A 510 21.78 -8.28 -14.93
C GLU A 510 21.52 -7.62 -13.56
N GLU A 511 21.72 -6.31 -13.45
CA GLU A 511 21.37 -5.53 -12.25
C GLU A 511 19.85 -5.53 -12.00
N LEU A 512 19.00 -5.45 -13.05
CA LEU A 512 17.54 -5.59 -12.89
C LEU A 512 17.16 -6.94 -12.28
N TYR A 513 17.73 -8.02 -12.82
CA TYR A 513 17.51 -9.37 -12.28
C TYR A 513 17.91 -9.44 -10.81
N ASP A 514 19.12 -8.96 -10.49
CA ASP A 514 19.68 -9.06 -9.15
C ASP A 514 18.91 -8.23 -8.12
N ARG A 515 18.43 -7.03 -8.50
CA ARG A 515 17.57 -6.21 -7.63
C ARG A 515 16.26 -6.91 -7.30
N ILE A 516 15.58 -7.48 -8.29
CA ILE A 516 14.33 -8.21 -8.07
C ILE A 516 14.57 -9.41 -7.14
N VAL A 517 15.59 -10.22 -7.41
CA VAL A 517 15.89 -11.43 -6.62
C VAL A 517 16.33 -11.09 -5.20
N SER A 518 17.19 -10.08 -5.03
CA SER A 518 17.66 -9.64 -3.72
C SER A 518 16.49 -9.09 -2.88
N ALA A 519 15.65 -8.23 -3.46
CA ALA A 519 14.48 -7.71 -2.76
C ALA A 519 13.47 -8.82 -2.42
N HIS A 520 13.24 -9.78 -3.33
CA HIS A 520 12.35 -10.90 -3.09
C HIS A 520 12.79 -11.76 -1.90
N ARG A 521 14.10 -11.98 -1.75
CA ARG A 521 14.67 -12.76 -0.66
C ARG A 521 14.71 -11.99 0.67
N ASP A 522 15.04 -10.69 0.61
CA ASP A 522 15.51 -9.98 1.81
C ASP A 522 14.55 -8.89 2.32
N TYR A 523 13.44 -8.58 1.63
CA TYR A 523 12.49 -7.57 2.12
C TYR A 523 11.73 -8.01 3.38
N GLU A 524 11.46 -9.30 3.53
CA GLU A 524 10.79 -9.86 4.71
C GLU A 524 11.83 -10.49 5.66
N PRO A 525 11.68 -10.33 6.99
CA PRO A 525 12.62 -10.90 7.96
C PRO A 525 12.46 -12.42 8.12
N GLY A 526 13.51 -13.07 8.62
CA GLY A 526 13.56 -14.51 8.87
C GLY A 526 13.72 -15.31 7.57
N GLU A 527 13.01 -16.43 7.47
CA GLU A 527 12.93 -17.25 6.23
C GLU A 527 11.86 -16.71 5.25
N GLY A 528 11.33 -15.51 5.51
CA GLY A 528 10.29 -14.90 4.70
C GLY A 528 10.80 -14.48 3.33
N THR A 529 10.07 -14.82 2.28
CA THR A 529 10.29 -14.26 0.93
C THR A 529 9.03 -13.57 0.46
N THR A 530 9.16 -12.58 -0.44
CA THR A 530 8.00 -11.89 -0.97
C THR A 530 7.12 -12.85 -1.77
N ARG A 531 5.80 -12.66 -1.77
CA ARG A 531 4.86 -13.55 -2.47
C ARG A 531 5.04 -13.60 -3.98
N GLY A 532 5.55 -12.53 -4.57
CA GLY A 532 5.73 -12.44 -6.01
C GLY A 532 6.73 -11.38 -6.44
N ALA A 533 6.71 -11.10 -7.74
CA ALA A 533 7.46 -10.02 -8.35
C ALA A 533 6.72 -9.40 -9.54
N PHE A 534 7.09 -8.18 -9.94
CA PHE A 534 6.65 -7.59 -11.20
C PHE A 534 7.82 -7.06 -12.02
N TRP A 535 7.57 -6.95 -13.33
CA TRP A 535 8.50 -6.37 -14.28
C TRP A 535 7.85 -5.17 -14.97
N HIS A 536 8.52 -4.03 -14.90
CA HIS A 536 8.02 -2.73 -15.35
C HIS A 536 8.85 -2.20 -16.52
N ASP A 537 8.33 -1.62 -17.58
CA ASP A 537 7.08 -2.05 -18.19
C ASP A 537 7.37 -2.47 -19.65
N ILE A 538 6.40 -3.15 -20.26
CA ILE A 538 6.50 -3.63 -21.65
C ILE A 538 6.68 -2.46 -22.62
N SER A 539 6.05 -1.31 -22.35
CA SER A 539 6.09 -0.17 -23.25
C SER A 539 7.52 0.39 -23.41
N ARG A 540 8.32 0.41 -22.33
CA ARG A 540 9.74 0.80 -22.36
C ARG A 540 10.62 -0.17 -23.13
N ALA A 541 10.34 -1.47 -23.07
CA ALA A 541 11.08 -2.47 -23.85
C ALA A 541 10.71 -2.44 -25.34
N ALA A 542 9.42 -2.26 -25.64
CA ALA A 542 8.84 -2.52 -26.96
C ALA A 542 8.68 -1.27 -27.84
N VAL A 543 8.44 -0.09 -27.25
CA VAL A 543 8.03 1.12 -27.99
C VAL A 543 9.06 2.23 -27.86
N GLY A 544 9.36 2.63 -26.63
CA GLY A 544 10.20 3.78 -26.35
C GLY A 544 10.62 3.78 -24.90
N GLY A 545 11.91 3.58 -24.66
CA GLY A 545 12.47 3.51 -23.33
C GLY A 545 13.97 3.74 -23.34
N SER A 546 14.50 4.17 -22.20
CA SER A 546 15.92 4.33 -21.96
C SER A 546 16.56 2.95 -21.81
N ARG A 547 16.74 2.19 -22.90
CA ARG A 547 17.22 0.79 -22.83
C ARG A 547 18.75 0.67 -22.79
N GLY A 548 19.46 1.76 -23.08
CA GLY A 548 20.92 1.74 -23.23
C GLY A 548 21.35 0.89 -24.43
N PRO A 549 22.53 0.24 -24.37
CA PRO A 549 23.04 -0.62 -25.44
C PRO A 549 22.35 -1.99 -25.53
N TYR A 550 21.39 -2.28 -24.64
CA TYR A 550 20.72 -3.57 -24.55
C TYR A 550 19.34 -3.54 -25.22
N PRO A 551 18.96 -4.53 -26.05
CA PRO A 551 17.62 -4.60 -26.62
C PRO A 551 16.57 -4.92 -25.55
N GLY A 552 15.31 -4.58 -25.81
CA GLY A 552 14.21 -4.89 -24.90
C GLY A 552 14.05 -6.39 -24.58
N SER A 553 14.47 -7.28 -25.49
CA SER A 553 14.45 -8.72 -25.28
C SER A 553 15.46 -9.21 -24.24
N GLU A 554 16.63 -8.59 -24.12
CA GLU A 554 17.59 -8.92 -23.06
C GLU A 554 17.05 -8.49 -21.68
N TRP A 555 16.44 -7.30 -21.59
CA TRP A 555 15.73 -6.86 -20.38
C TRP A 555 14.59 -7.80 -19.98
N ALA A 556 13.83 -8.31 -20.96
CA ALA A 556 12.76 -9.26 -20.70
C ALA A 556 13.30 -10.66 -20.31
N LEU A 557 14.41 -11.12 -20.88
CA LEU A 557 15.02 -12.39 -20.45
C LEU A 557 15.55 -12.31 -19.02
N ALA A 558 16.09 -11.16 -18.60
CA ALA A 558 16.45 -10.92 -17.21
C ALA A 558 15.22 -10.95 -16.28
N GLY A 559 14.11 -10.33 -16.69
CA GLY A 559 12.84 -10.42 -15.96
C GLY A 559 12.30 -11.86 -15.87
N ALA A 560 12.36 -12.62 -16.97
CA ALA A 560 11.96 -14.02 -17.01
C ALA A 560 12.82 -14.90 -16.10
N ALA A 561 14.13 -14.61 -16.02
CA ALA A 561 15.02 -15.27 -15.08
C ALA A 561 14.67 -14.92 -13.63
N ALA A 562 14.33 -13.67 -13.33
CA ALA A 562 13.90 -13.28 -11.99
C ALA A 562 12.60 -14.00 -11.58
N PHE A 563 11.62 -14.09 -12.49
CA PHE A 563 10.39 -14.84 -12.26
C PHE A 563 10.63 -16.33 -12.03
N THR A 564 11.60 -16.91 -12.74
CA THR A 564 12.05 -18.29 -12.52
C THR A 564 12.60 -18.47 -11.10
N THR A 565 13.48 -17.58 -10.65
CA THR A 565 14.04 -17.61 -9.30
C THR A 565 12.95 -17.46 -8.23
N VAL A 566 12.02 -16.51 -8.39
CA VAL A 566 10.89 -16.31 -7.47
C VAL A 566 10.06 -17.58 -7.32
N ARG A 567 9.72 -18.25 -8.44
CA ARG A 567 8.91 -19.47 -8.42
C ARG A 567 9.68 -20.68 -7.91
N ASN A 568 11.00 -20.74 -8.13
CA ASN A 568 11.85 -21.79 -7.58
C ASN A 568 12.01 -21.67 -6.06
N ASN A 569 12.09 -20.45 -5.52
CA ASN A 569 12.13 -20.22 -4.07
C ASN A 569 10.84 -20.66 -3.36
N TRP A 570 9.70 -20.55 -4.04
CA TRP A 570 8.41 -21.04 -3.56
C TRP A 570 8.13 -22.50 -3.92
N GLU A 571 9.02 -23.15 -4.67
CA GLU A 571 8.86 -24.54 -5.15
C GLU A 571 7.51 -24.80 -5.85
N VAL A 572 6.97 -23.80 -6.55
CA VAL A 572 5.65 -23.90 -7.22
C VAL A 572 5.71 -24.54 -8.61
N TYR A 573 6.91 -24.88 -9.07
CA TYR A 573 7.15 -25.62 -10.31
C TYR A 573 7.67 -27.03 -10.04
N PRO A 574 7.32 -28.02 -10.89
CA PRO A 574 7.77 -29.39 -10.70
C PRO A 574 9.24 -29.62 -11.11
N LEU A 575 9.82 -28.66 -11.82
CA LEU A 575 11.21 -28.65 -12.25
C LEU A 575 11.95 -27.49 -11.58
N ARG A 576 13.26 -27.63 -11.40
CA ARG A 576 14.17 -26.55 -11.03
C ARG A 576 15.28 -26.46 -12.07
N ALA A 577 15.36 -25.33 -12.76
CA ALA A 577 16.43 -25.03 -13.72
C ALA A 577 17.45 -24.06 -13.12
N THR A 578 18.75 -24.37 -13.29
CA THR A 578 19.85 -23.52 -12.83
C THR A 578 20.95 -23.43 -13.89
N MET A 579 21.43 -22.22 -14.18
CA MET A 579 22.68 -22.02 -14.92
C MET A 579 23.85 -22.37 -14.00
N GLN A 580 24.55 -23.48 -14.26
CA GLN A 580 25.67 -23.92 -13.42
C GLN A 580 26.97 -23.18 -13.73
N GLN A 581 27.27 -23.03 -15.01
CA GLN A 581 28.48 -22.36 -15.48
C GLN A 581 28.37 -21.97 -16.96
N ILE A 582 29.02 -20.87 -17.31
CA ILE A 582 29.43 -20.58 -18.69
C ILE A 582 30.95 -20.58 -18.79
N LYS A 583 31.49 -21.53 -19.55
CA LYS A 583 32.94 -21.68 -19.72
C LYS A 583 33.37 -21.33 -21.13
N ARG A 584 34.36 -20.45 -21.27
CA ARG A 584 35.07 -20.20 -22.54
C ARG A 584 35.87 -21.45 -22.94
N THR A 585 35.67 -21.95 -24.15
CA THR A 585 36.41 -23.11 -24.69
C THR A 585 37.52 -22.71 -25.67
N GLY A 586 37.61 -21.44 -26.05
CA GLY A 586 38.64 -20.90 -26.95
C GLY A 586 38.15 -19.64 -27.67
N GLY A 587 38.98 -18.61 -27.85
CA GLY A 587 38.64 -17.42 -28.64
C GLY A 587 37.26 -16.85 -28.32
N SER A 588 36.31 -16.96 -29.26
CA SER A 588 34.91 -16.52 -29.15
C SER A 588 33.90 -17.64 -28.80
N GLN A 589 34.34 -18.88 -28.58
CA GLN A 589 33.50 -20.04 -28.25
C GLN A 589 33.26 -20.20 -26.74
N PHE A 590 32.11 -20.76 -26.37
CA PHE A 590 31.75 -21.09 -24.99
C PHE A 590 30.81 -22.30 -24.91
N VAL A 591 30.72 -22.88 -23.72
CA VAL A 591 29.71 -23.88 -23.34
C VAL A 591 28.97 -23.37 -22.12
N ALA A 592 27.64 -23.23 -22.23
CA ALA A 592 26.75 -22.93 -21.12
C ALA A 592 26.13 -24.24 -20.61
N THR A 593 26.18 -24.47 -19.30
CA THR A 593 25.74 -25.73 -18.69
C THR A 593 24.53 -25.48 -17.82
N VAL A 594 23.40 -26.10 -18.14
CA VAL A 594 22.15 -25.96 -17.40
C VAL A 594 21.83 -27.26 -16.68
N ALA A 595 21.61 -27.20 -15.37
CA ALA A 595 21.03 -28.30 -14.60
C ALA A 595 19.51 -28.20 -14.61
N ILE A 596 18.85 -29.33 -14.81
CA ILE A 596 17.40 -29.50 -14.72
C ILE A 596 17.16 -30.61 -13.71
N GLU A 597 16.56 -30.25 -12.58
CA GLU A 597 16.17 -31.16 -11.50
C GLU A 597 14.64 -31.35 -11.53
N ASN A 598 14.17 -32.59 -11.39
CA ASN A 598 12.77 -32.89 -11.13
C ASN A 598 12.52 -32.96 -9.63
N ILE A 599 11.83 -31.95 -9.09
CA ILE A 599 11.50 -31.88 -7.66
C ILE A 599 10.12 -32.48 -7.33
N SER A 600 9.40 -32.98 -8.34
CA SER A 600 8.13 -33.68 -8.15
C SER A 600 8.32 -35.17 -7.86
N GLN A 601 7.22 -35.83 -7.49
CA GLN A 601 7.16 -37.29 -7.32
C GLN A 601 6.77 -38.04 -8.61
N GLU A 602 6.57 -37.31 -9.71
CA GLU A 602 6.10 -37.83 -10.98
C GLU A 602 7.22 -37.82 -12.03
N GLN A 603 7.16 -38.74 -12.99
CA GLN A 603 8.05 -38.73 -14.14
C GLN A 603 7.64 -37.61 -15.11
N ILE A 604 8.58 -36.76 -15.52
CA ILE A 604 8.32 -35.68 -16.46
C ILE A 604 8.99 -36.00 -17.79
N THR A 605 8.20 -36.01 -18.85
CA THR A 605 8.65 -36.36 -20.21
C THR A 605 8.69 -35.14 -21.11
N ASP A 606 9.41 -35.27 -22.24
CA ASP A 606 9.46 -34.28 -23.31
C ASP A 606 9.79 -32.84 -22.86
N ILE A 607 10.72 -32.73 -21.90
CA ILE A 607 11.20 -31.45 -21.41
C ILE A 607 12.08 -30.82 -22.49
N SER A 608 11.74 -29.61 -22.88
CA SER A 608 12.39 -28.88 -23.96
C SER A 608 13.25 -27.74 -23.44
N ALA A 609 14.54 -27.75 -23.75
CA ALA A 609 15.47 -26.69 -23.42
C ALA A 609 16.06 -26.05 -24.69
N ARG A 610 16.02 -24.72 -24.81
CA ARG A 610 16.54 -23.98 -25.96
C ARG A 610 17.34 -22.76 -25.54
N ILE A 611 18.46 -22.50 -26.22
CA ILE A 611 19.17 -21.23 -26.09
C ILE A 611 18.36 -20.11 -26.75
N MET A 612 18.17 -19.01 -26.04
CA MET A 612 17.39 -17.86 -26.49
C MET A 612 18.24 -16.94 -27.37
N LYS A 613 17.62 -16.31 -28.36
CA LYS A 613 18.30 -15.39 -29.28
C LYS A 613 18.62 -14.07 -28.57
N THR A 614 19.90 -13.80 -28.37
CA THR A 614 20.43 -12.52 -27.87
C THR A 614 21.44 -11.92 -28.85
N PRO A 615 21.59 -10.58 -28.92
CA PRO A 615 22.56 -9.95 -29.79
C PRO A 615 23.96 -10.53 -29.66
N ASN A 616 24.58 -10.80 -30.80
CA ASN A 616 25.95 -11.30 -30.95
C ASN A 616 26.23 -12.66 -30.31
N ILE A 617 25.21 -13.43 -29.95
CA ILE A 617 25.33 -14.85 -29.62
C ILE A 617 24.81 -15.65 -30.81
N ALA A 618 25.65 -16.52 -31.36
CA ALA A 618 25.22 -17.57 -32.27
C ALA A 618 25.44 -18.92 -31.59
N SER A 619 24.46 -19.80 -31.69
CA SER A 619 24.61 -21.20 -31.32
C SER A 619 24.65 -22.06 -32.57
N SER A 620 25.54 -23.05 -32.59
CA SER A 620 25.53 -24.16 -33.55
C SER A 620 24.30 -25.04 -33.34
N ASP A 621 23.79 -25.10 -32.10
CA ASP A 621 22.57 -25.79 -31.72
C ASP A 621 21.36 -24.93 -32.08
N ARG A 622 20.95 -24.97 -33.35
CA ARG A 622 19.59 -24.52 -33.75
C ARG A 622 18.50 -25.42 -33.19
N GLU A 623 18.86 -26.54 -32.56
CA GLU A 623 17.91 -27.54 -32.07
C GLU A 623 17.63 -27.33 -30.58
N GLN A 624 16.36 -27.04 -30.31
CA GLN A 624 15.70 -27.41 -29.07
C GLN A 624 16.20 -28.78 -28.60
N ARG A 625 16.85 -28.84 -27.43
CA ARG A 625 17.27 -30.09 -26.81
C ARG A 625 16.08 -30.66 -26.05
N VAL A 626 15.73 -31.93 -26.32
CA VAL A 626 14.63 -32.62 -25.66
C VAL A 626 15.19 -33.64 -24.68
N VAL A 627 14.91 -33.45 -23.40
CA VAL A 627 15.09 -34.47 -22.36
C VAL A 627 13.83 -35.33 -22.38
N LYS A 628 13.95 -36.54 -22.93
CA LYS A 628 12.82 -37.46 -23.15
C LYS A 628 12.06 -37.82 -21.87
N SER A 629 12.80 -37.95 -20.76
CA SER A 629 12.26 -38.33 -19.47
C SER A 629 13.23 -37.89 -18.36
N LEU A 630 12.67 -37.45 -17.24
CA LEU A 630 13.37 -37.18 -16.00
C LEU A 630 12.55 -37.75 -14.83
N GLY A 631 13.11 -38.73 -14.12
CA GLY A 631 12.45 -39.39 -12.99
C GLY A 631 12.37 -38.51 -11.73
N PRO A 632 11.60 -38.91 -10.71
CA PRO A 632 11.50 -38.18 -9.45
C PRO A 632 12.87 -37.99 -8.77
N GLY A 633 13.19 -36.75 -8.37
CA GLY A 633 14.48 -36.39 -7.77
C GLY A 633 15.69 -36.46 -8.70
N GLU A 634 15.49 -36.82 -9.98
CA GLU A 634 16.58 -36.92 -10.94
C GLU A 634 17.04 -35.53 -11.38
N THR A 635 18.36 -35.36 -11.53
CA THR A 635 18.98 -34.17 -12.11
C THR A 635 19.74 -34.55 -13.36
N ILE A 636 19.51 -33.81 -14.45
CA ILE A 636 20.28 -33.90 -15.68
C ILE A 636 21.00 -32.59 -15.97
N THR A 637 22.16 -32.70 -16.58
CA THR A 637 22.95 -31.56 -17.05
C THR A 637 22.92 -31.49 -18.57
N VAL A 638 22.50 -30.34 -19.11
CA VAL A 638 22.39 -30.09 -20.54
C VAL A 638 23.39 -29.00 -20.96
N PRO A 639 24.44 -29.34 -21.73
CA PRO A 639 25.36 -28.35 -22.26
C PRO A 639 24.78 -27.65 -23.50
N PHE A 640 25.09 -26.39 -23.72
CA PHE A 640 24.74 -25.63 -24.91
C PHE A 640 26.00 -24.97 -25.46
N GLU A 641 26.33 -25.28 -26.72
CA GLU A 641 27.49 -24.70 -27.38
C GLU A 641 27.12 -23.39 -28.06
N GLY A 642 27.98 -22.39 -27.91
CA GLY A 642 27.76 -21.09 -28.51
C GLY A 642 29.05 -20.37 -28.87
N ARG A 643 28.90 -19.31 -29.66
CA ARG A 643 29.98 -18.41 -30.03
C ARG A 643 29.50 -16.96 -30.00
N ILE A 644 30.40 -16.08 -29.60
CA ILE A 644 30.23 -14.64 -29.68
C ILE A 644 30.59 -14.23 -31.11
N THR A 645 29.66 -13.62 -31.83
CA THR A 645 29.83 -13.36 -33.27
C THR A 645 30.52 -12.03 -33.59
N ALA A 646 30.49 -11.09 -32.65
CA ALA A 646 31.10 -9.77 -32.81
C ALA A 646 31.42 -9.16 -31.44
N SER A 647 32.42 -8.28 -31.39
CA SER A 647 32.66 -7.42 -30.23
C SER A 647 31.55 -6.37 -30.12
N ALA A 648 31.32 -5.88 -28.90
CA ALA A 648 30.32 -4.87 -28.58
C ALA A 648 30.84 -4.02 -27.41
N GLY A 649 31.71 -3.07 -27.74
CA GLY A 649 32.40 -2.23 -26.75
C GLY A 649 31.47 -1.31 -25.96
N ASP A 650 30.34 -0.90 -26.57
CA ASP A 650 29.26 -0.11 -25.96
C ASP A 650 28.58 -0.82 -24.78
N ARG A 651 28.70 -2.14 -24.69
CA ARG A 651 28.28 -2.97 -23.55
C ARG A 651 29.43 -3.73 -22.89
N ALA A 652 30.62 -3.13 -22.90
CA ALA A 652 31.84 -3.67 -22.30
C ALA A 652 32.18 -5.11 -22.71
N ASN A 653 31.82 -5.50 -23.95
CA ASN A 653 31.98 -6.87 -24.45
C ASN A 653 31.37 -7.96 -23.55
N ARG A 654 30.25 -7.66 -22.90
CA ARG A 654 29.43 -8.62 -22.16
C ARG A 654 28.23 -9.04 -23.00
N PHE A 655 27.93 -10.33 -23.00
CA PHE A 655 26.91 -10.94 -23.85
C PHE A 655 26.01 -11.86 -23.01
N MET A 656 24.71 -11.62 -23.01
CA MET A 656 23.76 -12.48 -22.29
C MET A 656 23.64 -13.82 -23.00
N VAL A 657 23.81 -14.90 -22.26
CA VAL A 657 23.40 -16.25 -22.66
C VAL A 657 22.21 -16.62 -21.79
N ALA A 658 21.08 -16.90 -22.42
CA ALA A 658 19.87 -17.32 -21.72
C ALA A 658 19.36 -18.64 -22.31
N VAL A 659 18.87 -19.53 -21.45
CA VAL A 659 18.27 -20.81 -21.84
C VAL A 659 16.86 -20.84 -21.29
N ARG A 660 15.91 -21.24 -22.15
CA ARG A 660 14.51 -21.44 -21.78
C ARG A 660 14.17 -22.92 -21.74
N LEU A 661 13.59 -23.33 -20.63
CA LEU A 661 12.98 -24.62 -20.39
C LEU A 661 11.47 -24.51 -20.57
N VAL A 662 10.84 -25.51 -21.19
CA VAL A 662 9.39 -25.69 -21.30
C VAL A 662 9.07 -27.16 -21.06
N TRP A 663 7.95 -27.47 -20.42
CA TRP A 663 7.50 -28.84 -20.16
C TRP A 663 6.02 -29.04 -20.50
N PRO A 664 5.57 -30.29 -20.71
CA PRO A 664 4.17 -30.62 -20.99
C PRO A 664 3.21 -30.26 -19.86
N ASP A 665 1.92 -30.36 -20.14
CA ASP A 665 0.89 -30.17 -19.12
C ASP A 665 0.72 -31.49 -18.39
N GLY A 666 0.46 -31.45 -17.09
CA GLY A 666 0.45 -32.66 -16.29
C GLY A 666 0.03 -32.41 -14.85
N ASP A 667 -0.38 -33.51 -14.21
CA ASP A 667 -0.47 -33.56 -12.76
C ASP A 667 0.91 -33.93 -12.21
N TYR A 668 1.54 -32.99 -11.51
CA TYR A 668 2.86 -33.20 -10.90
C TYR A 668 2.79 -33.25 -9.37
N GLY A 669 1.58 -33.18 -8.79
CA GLY A 669 1.34 -33.08 -7.36
C GLY A 669 0.66 -31.77 -6.94
N GLU A 670 -0.06 -31.81 -5.81
CA GLU A 670 -0.91 -30.70 -5.32
C GLU A 670 -0.14 -29.43 -4.94
N MET A 671 1.15 -29.55 -4.62
CA MET A 671 2.00 -28.39 -4.29
C MET A 671 2.37 -27.53 -5.50
N PHE A 672 2.34 -28.09 -6.72
CA PHE A 672 2.75 -27.38 -7.93
C PHE A 672 1.57 -26.69 -8.60
N ARG A 673 1.79 -25.43 -8.99
CA ARG A 673 0.73 -24.59 -9.56
C ARG A 673 0.57 -24.84 -11.05
N ARG A 674 -0.60 -25.34 -11.45
CA ARG A 674 -0.95 -25.60 -12.86
C ARG A 674 -1.42 -24.36 -13.62
N ASP A 675 -1.78 -23.30 -12.90
CA ASP A 675 -2.21 -22.03 -13.47
C ASP A 675 -1.03 -21.13 -13.89
N LEU A 676 0.21 -21.54 -13.60
CA LEU A 676 1.41 -20.80 -13.99
C LEU A 676 1.87 -21.19 -15.42
N PRO A 677 2.54 -20.27 -16.14
CA PRO A 677 3.22 -20.60 -17.39
C PRO A 677 4.21 -21.74 -17.19
N ARG A 678 4.18 -22.75 -18.07
CA ARG A 678 5.07 -23.92 -18.02
C ARG A 678 6.42 -23.63 -18.67
N GLN A 679 7.11 -22.62 -18.15
CA GLN A 679 8.44 -22.26 -18.63
C GLN A 679 9.33 -21.75 -17.50
N GLN A 680 10.63 -21.97 -17.65
CA GLN A 680 11.68 -21.35 -16.85
C GLN A 680 12.73 -20.76 -17.76
N THR A 681 13.32 -19.64 -17.36
CA THR A 681 14.44 -19.02 -18.06
C THR A 681 15.59 -18.89 -17.07
N VAL A 682 16.78 -19.31 -17.47
CA VAL A 682 18.03 -19.05 -16.73
C VAL A 682 18.95 -18.23 -17.61
N MET A 683 19.73 -17.34 -17.01
CA MET A 683 20.63 -16.45 -17.76
C MET A 683 21.91 -16.18 -17.00
N GLU A 684 22.99 -15.93 -17.73
CA GLU A 684 24.26 -15.44 -17.23
C GLU A 684 24.98 -14.66 -18.35
N TYR A 685 25.90 -13.76 -18.00
CA TYR A 685 26.69 -13.01 -18.97
C TYR A 685 28.06 -13.63 -19.18
N VAL A 686 28.44 -13.79 -20.46
CA VAL A 686 29.79 -14.16 -20.88
C VAL A 686 30.52 -12.95 -21.43
N SER A 687 31.82 -12.83 -21.13
CA SER A 687 32.65 -11.72 -21.62
C SER A 687 33.65 -12.20 -22.68
N LEU A 688 33.87 -11.40 -23.72
CA LEU A 688 35.15 -11.45 -24.44
C LEU A 688 36.15 -10.70 -23.55
N GLY A 689 37.19 -11.37 -23.07
CA GLY A 689 38.27 -10.69 -22.35
C GLY A 689 38.76 -9.48 -23.13
N SER A 690 39.21 -8.44 -22.43
CA SER A 690 39.89 -7.31 -23.08
C SER A 690 41.10 -7.87 -23.83
N GLY A 691 40.99 -7.99 -25.15
CA GLY A 691 42.15 -8.17 -26.01
C GLY A 691 43.07 -6.98 -25.74
N GLY A 692 44.24 -7.26 -25.18
CA GLY A 692 45.35 -6.31 -25.15
C GLY A 692 45.85 -6.03 -26.56
#